data_AF-A0A2N2FXR1-F1
#
_entry.id   AF-A0A2N2FXR1-F1
#
_cell.length_a   1.000
_cell.length_b   1.000
_cell.length_c   1.000
_cell.angle_alpha   90.00
_cell.angle_beta   90.00
_cell.angle_gamma   90.00
#
_symmetry.space_group_name_H-M   'P 1'
#
loop_
_entity.id
_entity.type
_entity.pdbx_description
1 polymer ?
#
loop_
_entity_poly.entity_id
_entity_poly.type
_entity_poly.pdbx_seq_one_letter_code
_entity_poly.pdbx_strand_id
1 'polypeptide(L)'
;MKRIKGFAYLCVLAFLTVSLAGCGGDSSSPEAAKFLLISGVVEDGPIENARVSLRDKENKSLAESSTLTDSNGAFSMQVPVGMDLVGLSVVAVGGIDRDTGIDFNELEMRSPLGLFQGDMTAIVVTPLTTLLAELHDNQKFSLVAAEERLRDWLNLPADANLTARPTLHRDLQLHTLLLSKIAFEIKEAKKGINPFSAIRTEMLAVETLDAAISNTEVMRALGLKDNVQSRIKNLQALLAVATTVEEAVFIYKLTELKNVFAVTIEQMLIDSVSFDSQNSNYQANLQILAETTLQAAGSEVITWGGTIPQRVARYILFTYYLRTWESLTVDSDSFAANLTPLASDPWIAELARSRSLYSVVSPLLLTELPGNDNQHRIAYFYGSDLSPHFQAEQLIGQVFDDAINDAVLLKIVEGKANAGLIDETRAIIATQIIQSEPKANAYRALANALIKSNRPQEALEFLDFSRDLYRKIIGAKGTSSASATDVENLLATASSYRKAGDLLNAESLLGDIAVIAQALATDAIIYGKLISGIKNVADAYIAVGDFAAASPLVEAMDNYSALTPAYAPPTSPLLITYKLRIFNWSETAKRYADLGNGTKVVEVFYKIQELRKVEGSAEATYWGPVVSLVESLYRVGETAKALELANNIPSGSADQIKAFKLVATYEALQGNMETAFSIVDNRSYVPKDEDRVDLLTYFTSSRPYIGQVLINNGRFNEARQALEKAKSILDGMILSNNLTRITNGYVRLAELYTKMGSPADVVKAKDLLQSAQSVMADDPYVVTALADIALGYHNLEESAAALTLLDHAKSLADVDPAQYRANVTPGLGAKEYAAQLYEKLVKSYEAIGDNLGIRTTAFSFQEWAKMIHSAGTVDDKLAIKECVYLLRAALYLDRAGYHAEAVDVLNSAKELTVGRVENNITVYDIVILKDRLANCLSVISTYAVVHEYEKALELALSLEFTTERNQAIQTLAKAYIDRDDFPDTWVASIDSDGDGMPDFFNPLASAEEIAASGLIMDDDSDGDGIPDSEDFRPLFDDRL
;
A
#
# COMPACT_ATOMS: atom_id res chain seq x y z
N MET A 1 11.02 25.52 52.99
CA MET A 1 11.08 24.46 54.03
C MET A 1 10.36 23.23 53.48
N LYS A 2 11.12 22.13 53.25
CA LYS A 2 10.74 20.69 53.22
C LYS A 2 9.53 20.27 52.36
N ARG A 3 9.60 19.29 51.44
CA ARG A 3 10.61 18.25 51.15
C ARG A 3 10.32 17.64 49.76
N ILE A 4 11.36 17.56 48.95
CA ILE A 4 11.59 16.61 47.85
C ILE A 4 11.83 15.22 48.45
N LYS A 5 11.33 14.14 47.84
CA LYS A 5 12.02 12.83 47.75
C LYS A 5 11.51 12.03 46.55
N GLY A 6 12.45 11.65 45.69
CA GLY A 6 12.26 10.84 44.49
C GLY A 6 12.06 9.36 44.75
N PHE A 7 11.52 8.71 43.73
CA PHE A 7 11.36 7.27 43.60
C PHE A 7 12.69 6.68 43.12
N ALA A 8 13.36 5.91 43.98
CA ALA A 8 14.51 5.10 43.63
C ALA A 8 14.02 3.71 43.23
N TYR A 9 14.36 3.27 42.01
CA TYR A 9 14.23 1.88 41.57
C TYR A 9 15.21 1.02 42.37
N LEU A 10 14.69 0.12 43.20
CA LEU A 10 15.45 -0.90 43.89
C LEU A 10 15.25 -2.21 43.13
N CYS A 11 16.28 -2.66 42.41
CA CYS A 11 16.32 -3.96 41.76
C CYS A 11 16.28 -5.07 42.82
N VAL A 12 15.18 -5.82 42.86
CA VAL A 12 15.06 -7.05 43.65
C VAL A 12 15.21 -8.23 42.69
N LEU A 13 16.38 -8.88 42.73
CA LEU A 13 16.59 -10.20 42.13
C LEU A 13 15.65 -11.21 42.83
N ALA A 14 14.65 -11.69 42.10
CA ALA A 14 13.81 -12.80 42.54
C ALA A 14 14.40 -14.12 42.04
N PHE A 15 15.11 -14.84 42.91
CA PHE A 15 15.43 -16.25 42.72
C PHE A 15 14.17 -17.09 43.00
N LEU A 16 13.53 -17.62 41.96
CA LEU A 16 12.45 -18.60 42.11
C LEU A 16 13.07 -19.99 42.29
N THR A 17 13.05 -20.50 43.53
CA THR A 17 13.39 -21.89 43.84
C THR A 17 12.11 -22.72 43.87
N VAL A 18 11.86 -23.47 42.80
CA VAL A 18 10.80 -24.50 42.79
C VAL A 18 11.31 -25.73 43.51
N SER A 19 10.72 -26.03 44.66
CA SER A 19 10.91 -27.27 45.40
C SER A 19 9.79 -28.25 45.06
N LEU A 20 10.08 -29.23 44.20
CA LEU A 20 9.23 -30.40 43.98
C LEU A 20 9.68 -31.53 44.92
N ALA A 21 8.86 -31.84 45.92
CA ALA A 21 8.95 -33.09 46.66
C ALA A 21 8.22 -34.19 45.87
N GLY A 22 8.95 -35.23 45.51
CA GLY A 22 8.44 -36.38 44.75
C GLY A 22 7.60 -37.36 45.59
N CYS A 23 6.67 -38.00 44.91
CA CYS A 23 6.25 -39.37 45.18
C CYS A 23 6.88 -40.24 44.09
N GLY A 24 7.58 -41.30 44.48
CA GLY A 24 8.57 -42.01 43.67
C GLY A 24 8.02 -42.91 42.56
N GLY A 25 8.83 -43.03 41.51
CA GLY A 25 8.80 -44.07 40.50
C GLY A 25 10.17 -44.12 39.82
N ASP A 26 10.79 -45.30 39.78
CA ASP A 26 12.12 -45.56 39.22
C ASP A 26 12.25 -45.09 37.75
N SER A 27 13.21 -44.22 37.48
CA SER A 27 13.80 -44.04 36.15
C SER A 27 15.16 -43.35 36.27
N SER A 28 16.18 -43.94 35.62
CA SER A 28 17.54 -43.43 35.47
C SER A 28 17.62 -41.93 35.20
N SER A 29 18.28 -41.17 36.08
CA SER A 29 18.58 -39.75 35.87
C SER A 29 19.61 -39.59 34.74
N PRO A 30 19.39 -38.71 33.75
CA PRO A 30 20.46 -38.26 32.87
C PRO A 30 21.42 -37.38 33.68
N GLU A 31 22.72 -37.59 33.51
CA GLU A 31 23.77 -36.68 33.99
C GLU A 31 23.50 -35.27 33.44
N ALA A 32 23.42 -34.25 34.31
CA ALA A 32 23.25 -32.87 33.87
C ALA A 32 24.45 -32.48 32.98
N ALA A 33 24.18 -32.12 31.73
CA ALA A 33 25.21 -31.65 30.81
C ALA A 33 25.94 -30.46 31.44
N LYS A 34 27.28 -30.56 31.55
CA LYS A 34 28.11 -29.46 32.02
C LYS A 34 28.35 -28.52 30.84
N PHE A 35 28.10 -27.23 31.03
CA PHE A 35 28.35 -26.18 30.04
C PHE A 35 29.50 -25.26 30.49
N LEU A 36 30.27 -24.78 29.52
CA LEU A 36 31.27 -23.73 29.65
C LEU A 36 30.63 -22.41 29.20
N LEU A 37 30.82 -21.35 29.99
CA LEU A 37 30.36 -20.01 29.66
C LEU A 37 31.38 -19.32 28.75
N ILE A 38 30.92 -18.80 27.61
CA ILE A 38 31.67 -17.86 26.79
C ILE A 38 30.95 -16.52 26.88
N SER A 39 31.64 -15.48 27.32
CA SER A 39 31.07 -14.14 27.44
C SER A 39 32.09 -13.07 27.04
N GLY A 40 31.57 -11.92 26.66
CA GLY A 40 32.38 -10.85 26.14
C GLY A 40 31.57 -9.64 25.73
N VAL A 41 32.20 -8.79 24.94
CA VAL A 41 31.59 -7.60 24.34
C VAL A 41 31.87 -7.51 22.85
N VAL A 42 30.91 -6.97 22.11
CA VAL A 42 31.06 -6.53 20.73
C VAL A 42 31.04 -5.00 20.75
N GLU A 43 32.13 -4.36 20.33
CA GLU A 43 32.22 -2.91 20.39
C GLU A 43 33.07 -2.27 19.28
N ASP A 44 32.54 -1.18 18.72
CA ASP A 44 33.30 -0.04 18.23
C ASP A 44 33.04 1.10 19.23
N GLY A 45 31.80 1.55 19.39
CA GLY A 45 31.14 1.73 20.69
C GLY A 45 30.27 0.51 21.05
N PRO A 46 29.50 0.49 22.16
CA PRO A 46 28.67 -0.65 22.53
C PRO A 46 27.67 -1.02 21.42
N ILE A 47 27.80 -2.20 20.80
CA ILE A 47 26.94 -2.60 19.68
C ILE A 47 25.79 -3.44 20.22
N GLU A 48 24.59 -2.88 20.25
CA GLU A 48 23.36 -3.53 20.72
C GLU A 48 22.72 -4.38 19.63
N ASN A 49 22.12 -5.51 20.01
CA ASN A 49 21.43 -6.45 19.13
C ASN A 49 22.30 -7.05 18.00
N ALA A 50 23.63 -7.07 18.17
CA ALA A 50 24.51 -7.83 17.30
C ALA A 50 24.35 -9.32 17.59
N ARG A 51 24.21 -10.13 16.55
CA ARG A 51 24.18 -11.58 16.69
C ARG A 51 25.59 -12.12 16.82
N VAL A 52 25.84 -12.79 17.94
CA VAL A 52 27.13 -13.39 18.27
C VAL A 52 27.03 -14.90 18.16
N SER A 53 27.93 -15.50 17.39
CA SER A 53 27.98 -16.95 17.16
C SER A 53 29.42 -17.47 17.24
N LEU A 54 29.57 -18.78 17.44
CA LEU A 54 30.85 -19.46 17.26
C LEU A 54 30.96 -20.06 15.87
N ARG A 55 32.07 -19.78 15.20
CA ARG A 55 32.39 -20.32 13.88
C ARG A 55 33.74 -21.02 13.84
N ASP A 56 33.82 -22.06 13.02
CA ASP A 56 35.05 -22.76 12.73
C ASP A 56 35.86 -22.07 11.60
N LYS A 57 36.97 -22.70 11.19
CA LYS A 57 37.86 -22.18 10.13
C LYS A 57 37.26 -22.26 8.72
N GLU A 58 36.20 -23.03 8.50
CA GLU A 58 35.44 -23.08 7.25
C GLU A 58 34.27 -22.08 7.29
N ASN A 59 34.20 -21.23 8.31
CA ASN A 59 33.13 -20.27 8.58
C ASN A 59 31.75 -20.92 8.81
N LYS A 60 31.72 -22.21 9.17
CA LYS A 60 30.47 -22.89 9.51
C LYS A 60 30.04 -22.52 10.92
N SER A 61 28.79 -22.08 11.05
CA SER A 61 28.16 -21.75 12.33
C SER A 61 27.87 -23.01 13.13
N LEU A 62 28.21 -23.00 14.42
CA LEU A 62 27.78 -24.02 15.37
C LEU A 62 26.43 -23.58 15.95
N ALA A 63 25.34 -23.85 15.21
CA ALA A 63 24.00 -23.25 15.39
C ALA A 63 23.44 -23.26 16.84
N GLU A 64 23.78 -24.26 17.66
CA GLU A 64 23.37 -24.34 19.08
C GLU A 64 24.03 -23.29 20.00
N SER A 65 24.91 -22.41 19.47
CA SER A 65 25.76 -21.48 20.24
C SER A 65 25.66 -20.01 19.76
N SER A 66 24.45 -19.44 19.69
CA SER A 66 24.26 -18.02 19.34
C SER A 66 23.46 -17.22 20.38
N THR A 67 23.72 -15.91 20.45
CA THR A 67 23.05 -14.94 21.35
C THR A 67 23.02 -13.55 20.70
N LEU A 68 22.20 -12.64 21.23
CA LEU A 68 22.33 -11.21 20.94
C LEU A 68 23.18 -10.50 22.00
N THR A 69 23.76 -9.38 21.62
CA THR A 69 24.33 -8.41 22.55
C THR A 69 23.27 -7.54 23.21
N ASP A 70 23.48 -7.18 24.47
CA ASP A 70 22.65 -6.21 25.18
C ASP A 70 22.97 -4.74 24.81
N SER A 71 22.32 -3.79 25.48
CA SER A 71 22.53 -2.36 25.27
C SER A 71 23.95 -1.86 25.56
N ASN A 72 24.80 -2.68 26.19
CA ASN A 72 26.22 -2.42 26.47
C ASN A 72 27.15 -3.22 25.55
N GLY A 73 26.61 -3.85 24.50
CA GLY A 73 27.37 -4.72 23.61
C GLY A 73 27.75 -6.06 24.24
N ALA A 74 27.25 -6.39 25.44
CA ALA A 74 27.66 -7.58 26.15
C ALA A 74 26.90 -8.82 25.66
N PHE A 75 27.61 -9.93 25.50
CA PHE A 75 27.02 -11.21 25.11
C PHE A 75 27.43 -12.33 26.07
N SER A 76 26.60 -13.36 26.14
CA SER A 76 26.93 -14.58 26.87
C SER A 76 26.26 -15.79 26.22
N MET A 77 27.02 -16.86 26.01
CA MET A 77 26.55 -18.11 25.43
C MET A 77 27.15 -19.31 26.19
N GLN A 78 26.45 -20.44 26.16
CA GLN A 78 26.87 -21.67 26.81
C GLN A 78 27.27 -22.71 25.77
N VAL A 79 28.43 -23.34 25.93
CA VAL A 79 28.90 -24.42 25.06
C VAL A 79 29.14 -25.71 25.84
N PRO A 80 29.00 -26.91 25.24
CA PRO A 80 29.27 -28.17 25.92
C PRO A 80 30.71 -28.25 26.48
N VAL A 81 30.87 -28.72 27.72
CA VAL A 81 32.19 -28.97 28.31
C VAL A 81 32.91 -30.08 27.54
N GLY A 82 34.12 -29.79 27.07
CA GLY A 82 34.94 -30.71 26.27
C GLY A 82 34.97 -30.40 24.77
N MET A 83 34.22 -29.39 24.30
CA MET A 83 34.34 -28.85 22.95
C MET A 83 35.77 -28.33 22.70
N ASP A 84 36.35 -28.69 21.55
CA ASP A 84 37.64 -28.16 21.14
C ASP A 84 37.46 -26.72 20.65
N LEU A 85 37.89 -25.76 21.47
CA LEU A 85 37.83 -24.33 21.16
C LEU A 85 39.02 -23.87 20.31
N VAL A 86 39.99 -24.74 20.04
CA VAL A 86 41.20 -24.39 19.30
C VAL A 86 40.84 -24.10 17.83
N GLY A 87 41.09 -22.87 17.40
CA GLY A 87 40.82 -22.44 16.04
C GLY A 87 39.38 -21.98 15.80
N LEU A 88 38.54 -21.92 16.83
CA LEU A 88 37.24 -21.27 16.77
C LEU A 88 37.37 -19.75 16.94
N SER A 89 36.39 -19.03 16.41
CA SER A 89 36.27 -17.58 16.59
C SER A 89 34.86 -17.21 17.01
N VAL A 90 34.77 -16.14 17.79
CA VAL A 90 33.50 -15.44 18.02
C VAL A 90 33.28 -14.51 16.84
N VAL A 91 32.12 -14.62 16.20
CA VAL A 91 31.71 -13.81 15.05
C VAL A 91 30.45 -13.05 15.42
N ALA A 92 30.49 -11.74 15.23
CA ALA A 92 29.38 -10.83 15.41
C ALA A 92 28.93 -10.30 14.04
N VAL A 93 27.63 -10.37 13.77
CA VAL A 93 26.99 -9.82 12.57
C VAL A 93 25.82 -8.94 13.00
N GLY A 94 25.69 -7.78 12.35
CA GLY A 94 24.60 -6.85 12.64
C GLY A 94 24.75 -6.07 13.93
N GLY A 95 23.64 -5.46 14.33
CA GLY A 95 23.55 -4.61 15.51
C GLY A 95 23.89 -3.14 15.24
N ILE A 96 23.57 -2.29 16.20
CA ILE A 96 23.74 -0.84 16.10
C ILE A 96 24.66 -0.38 17.22
N ASP A 97 25.67 0.39 16.86
CA ASP A 97 26.50 1.08 17.84
C ASP A 97 25.68 2.16 18.55
N ARG A 98 25.44 1.94 19.85
CA ARG A 98 24.63 2.83 20.70
C ARG A 98 25.27 4.17 20.95
N ASP A 99 26.58 4.22 20.86
CA ASP A 99 27.27 5.48 20.89
C ASP A 99 27.22 6.07 19.50
N THR A 100 27.83 5.47 18.50
CA THR A 100 28.08 6.17 17.25
C THR A 100 26.91 6.22 16.29
N GLY A 101 25.86 5.40 16.41
CA GLY A 101 24.76 5.32 15.42
C GLY A 101 25.12 4.59 14.12
N ILE A 102 26.27 3.94 14.07
CA ILE A 102 26.65 3.07 12.96
C ILE A 102 25.78 1.80 12.99
N ASP A 103 25.27 1.40 11.83
CA ASP A 103 24.58 0.12 11.62
C ASP A 103 25.58 -0.92 11.07
N PHE A 104 25.79 -2.01 11.80
CA PHE A 104 26.72 -3.08 11.46
C PHE A 104 26.07 -4.25 10.68
N ASN A 105 24.82 -4.11 10.20
CA ASN A 105 24.12 -5.16 9.42
C ASN A 105 24.89 -5.61 8.17
N GLU A 106 25.70 -4.75 7.57
CA GLU A 106 26.47 -5.09 6.37
C GLU A 106 27.92 -5.57 6.63
N LEU A 107 28.34 -5.56 7.90
CA LEU A 107 29.69 -5.91 8.33
C LEU A 107 29.70 -7.14 9.23
N GLU A 108 30.70 -7.99 9.02
CA GLU A 108 31.02 -9.09 9.93
C GLU A 108 32.26 -8.71 10.74
N MET A 109 32.16 -8.82 12.06
CA MET A 109 33.29 -8.67 12.96
C MET A 109 33.63 -10.00 13.62
N ARG A 110 34.91 -10.19 13.93
CA ARG A 110 35.42 -11.47 14.41
C ARG A 110 36.52 -11.31 15.44
N SER A 111 36.59 -12.29 16.34
CA SER A 111 37.65 -12.41 17.33
C SER A 111 38.04 -13.87 17.55
N PRO A 112 39.25 -14.30 17.13
CA PRO A 112 39.75 -15.65 17.40
C PRO A 112 39.87 -15.91 18.90
N LEU A 113 39.30 -17.02 19.39
CA LEU A 113 39.36 -17.36 20.83
C LEU A 113 40.80 -17.55 21.34
N GLY A 114 41.73 -17.91 20.45
CA GLY A 114 43.15 -18.05 20.76
C GLY A 114 43.83 -16.75 21.24
N LEU A 115 43.22 -15.59 21.02
CA LEU A 115 43.73 -14.29 21.50
C LEU A 115 43.66 -14.15 23.03
N PHE A 116 42.75 -14.86 23.70
CA PHE A 116 42.42 -14.62 25.11
C PHE A 116 43.06 -15.61 26.09
N GLN A 117 44.03 -16.42 25.63
CA GLN A 117 44.84 -17.33 26.46
C GLN A 117 44.03 -18.23 27.44
N GLY A 118 42.78 -18.56 27.10
CA GLY A 118 41.90 -19.39 27.94
C GLY A 118 40.88 -18.62 28.79
N ASP A 119 40.94 -17.28 28.85
CA ASP A 119 39.88 -16.47 29.46
C ASP A 119 38.71 -16.32 28.49
N MET A 120 37.72 -17.21 28.66
CA MET A 120 36.52 -17.24 27.83
C MET A 120 35.44 -16.27 28.31
N THR A 121 35.70 -15.47 29.35
CA THR A 121 34.69 -14.59 29.95
C THR A 121 34.87 -13.11 29.64
N ALA A 122 35.99 -12.76 29.01
CA ALA A 122 36.38 -11.39 28.65
C ALA A 122 36.72 -11.26 27.16
N ILE A 123 35.99 -11.98 26.29
CA ILE A 123 36.20 -11.90 24.84
C ILE A 123 35.81 -10.50 24.34
N VAL A 124 36.63 -9.91 23.46
CA VAL A 124 36.39 -8.60 22.86
C VAL A 124 36.35 -8.76 21.35
N VAL A 125 35.25 -8.34 20.72
CA VAL A 125 35.03 -8.40 19.27
C VAL A 125 34.96 -6.96 18.74
N THR A 126 35.95 -6.56 17.93
CA THR A 126 36.12 -5.19 17.43
C THR A 126 36.66 -5.20 15.99
N PRO A 127 36.67 -4.05 15.29
CA PRO A 127 37.41 -3.91 14.02
C PRO A 127 38.89 -4.35 14.11
N LEU A 128 39.54 -4.13 15.26
CA LEU A 128 40.93 -4.51 15.49
C LEU A 128 41.12 -6.03 15.60
N THR A 129 40.29 -6.71 16.39
CA THR A 129 40.36 -8.17 16.50
C THR A 129 39.99 -8.85 15.19
N THR A 130 39.14 -8.20 14.38
CA THR A 130 38.77 -8.67 13.04
C THR A 130 39.98 -8.61 12.09
N LEU A 131 40.72 -7.50 12.07
CA LEU A 131 41.96 -7.41 11.29
C LEU A 131 43.05 -8.37 11.78
N LEU A 132 43.13 -8.63 13.09
CA LEU A 132 44.02 -9.67 13.63
C LEU A 132 43.63 -11.05 13.12
N ALA A 133 42.33 -11.36 13.07
CA ALA A 133 41.82 -12.61 12.49
C ALA A 133 42.21 -12.74 11.02
N GLU A 134 42.00 -11.69 10.22
CA GLU A 134 42.35 -11.63 8.80
C GLU A 134 43.86 -11.85 8.54
N LEU A 135 44.73 -11.30 9.40
CA LEU A 135 46.18 -11.50 9.32
C LEU A 135 46.59 -12.93 9.70
N HIS A 136 45.93 -13.52 10.69
CA HIS A 136 46.23 -14.85 11.18
C HIS A 136 45.80 -15.95 10.18
N ASP A 137 44.60 -15.82 9.61
CA ASP A 137 44.00 -16.86 8.77
C ASP A 137 44.69 -17.04 7.42
N ASN A 138 45.40 -16.03 6.92
CA ASN A 138 46.22 -16.14 5.72
C ASN A 138 47.49 -17.01 5.95
N GLN A 139 47.66 -17.61 7.13
CA GLN A 139 48.77 -18.49 7.52
C GLN A 139 50.18 -17.87 7.41
N LYS A 140 50.27 -16.56 7.17
CA LYS A 140 51.53 -15.80 7.08
C LYS A 140 52.05 -15.34 8.44
N PHE A 141 51.16 -15.18 9.42
CA PHE A 141 51.50 -14.68 10.75
C PHE A 141 50.93 -15.59 11.85
N SER A 142 51.74 -15.85 12.88
CA SER A 142 51.21 -16.29 14.18
C SER A 142 50.40 -15.14 14.79
N LEU A 143 49.48 -15.42 15.73
CA LEU A 143 48.70 -14.38 16.41
C LEU A 143 49.60 -13.29 17.03
N VAL A 144 50.73 -13.68 17.63
CA VAL A 144 51.71 -12.74 18.20
C VAL A 144 52.35 -11.85 17.14
N ALA A 145 52.77 -12.44 16.01
CA ALA A 145 53.38 -11.66 14.93
C ALA A 145 52.36 -10.76 14.20
N ALA A 146 51.09 -11.18 14.14
CA ALA A 146 50.00 -10.36 13.63
C ALA A 146 49.72 -9.16 14.55
N GLU A 147 49.74 -9.37 15.87
CA GLU A 147 49.58 -8.31 16.86
C GLU A 147 50.71 -7.27 16.80
N GLU A 148 51.96 -7.72 16.72
CA GLU A 148 53.12 -6.84 16.55
C GLU A 148 53.01 -6.02 15.25
N ARG A 149 52.72 -6.67 14.11
CA ARG A 149 52.58 -5.97 12.83
C ARG A 149 51.45 -4.94 12.84
N LEU A 150 50.30 -5.28 13.45
CA LEU A 150 49.16 -4.38 13.49
C LEU A 150 49.43 -3.19 14.42
N ARG A 151 50.06 -3.42 15.58
CA ARG A 151 50.46 -2.37 16.52
C ARG A 151 51.41 -1.36 15.87
N ASP A 152 52.42 -1.84 15.15
CA ASP A 152 53.37 -0.99 14.42
C ASP A 152 52.67 -0.18 13.32
N TRP A 153 51.76 -0.82 12.57
CA TRP A 153 51.03 -0.16 11.50
C TRP A 153 50.08 0.93 12.00
N LEU A 154 49.45 0.73 13.16
CA LEU A 154 48.60 1.71 13.85
C LEU A 154 49.41 2.75 14.65
N ASN A 155 50.74 2.65 14.68
CA ASN A 155 51.60 3.52 15.47
C ASN A 155 51.22 3.58 16.97
N LEU A 156 50.85 2.42 17.53
CA LEU A 156 50.48 2.29 18.94
C LEU A 156 51.70 1.95 19.81
N PRO A 157 51.71 2.31 21.11
CA PRO A 157 52.77 1.95 22.05
C PRO A 157 53.02 0.43 22.09
N ALA A 158 54.27 0.01 22.29
CA ALA A 158 54.69 -1.40 22.28
C ALA A 158 53.91 -2.31 23.26
N ASP A 159 53.36 -1.74 24.33
CA ASP A 159 52.58 -2.39 25.37
C ASP A 159 51.05 -2.26 25.18
N ALA A 160 50.59 -1.66 24.08
CA ALA A 160 49.17 -1.55 23.77
C ALA A 160 48.54 -2.92 23.55
N ASN A 161 47.48 -3.21 24.33
CA ASN A 161 46.70 -4.44 24.22
C ASN A 161 45.57 -4.28 23.20
N LEU A 162 45.72 -4.89 22.02
CA LEU A 162 44.73 -4.81 20.93
C LEU A 162 43.45 -5.62 21.20
N THR A 163 43.44 -6.44 22.25
CA THR A 163 42.27 -7.20 22.72
C THR A 163 41.54 -6.50 23.87
N ALA A 164 42.03 -5.34 24.31
CA ALA A 164 41.35 -4.55 25.33
C ALA A 164 40.15 -3.80 24.72
N ARG A 165 39.25 -3.36 25.61
CA ARG A 165 38.01 -2.68 25.23
C ARG A 165 38.26 -1.27 24.68
N PRO A 166 37.97 -0.96 23.39
CA PRO A 166 38.14 0.38 22.82
C PRO A 166 37.45 1.49 23.61
N THR A 167 36.25 1.23 24.13
CA THR A 167 35.45 2.17 24.94
C THR A 167 36.13 2.63 26.23
N LEU A 168 37.20 1.94 26.66
CA LEU A 168 38.01 2.29 27.84
C LEU A 168 39.38 2.87 27.47
N HIS A 169 39.75 2.89 26.19
CA HIS A 169 41.08 3.24 25.71
C HIS A 169 41.00 4.16 24.49
N ARG A 170 41.21 5.47 24.71
CA ARG A 170 41.14 6.52 23.68
C ARG A 170 41.87 6.15 22.38
N ASP A 171 43.13 5.73 22.45
CA ASP A 171 43.89 5.42 21.23
C ASP A 171 43.32 4.22 20.48
N LEU A 172 42.77 3.21 21.16
CA LEU A 172 42.11 2.09 20.49
C LEU A 172 40.80 2.53 19.84
N GLN A 173 39.99 3.33 20.55
CA GLN A 173 38.73 3.89 20.04
C GLN A 173 38.92 4.69 18.75
N LEU A 174 39.94 5.54 18.69
CA LEU A 174 40.22 6.35 17.50
C LEU A 174 40.47 5.48 16.27
N HIS A 175 41.23 4.41 16.45
CA HIS A 175 41.55 3.49 15.35
C HIS A 175 40.35 2.63 14.97
N THR A 176 39.55 2.14 15.92
CA THR A 176 38.35 1.35 15.59
C THR A 176 37.35 2.19 14.81
N LEU A 177 37.05 3.42 15.24
CA LEU A 177 36.15 4.34 14.53
C LEU A 177 36.60 4.61 13.10
N LEU A 178 37.90 4.87 12.92
CA LEU A 178 38.47 5.15 11.60
C LEU A 178 38.46 3.90 10.70
N LEU A 179 38.75 2.71 11.26
CA LEU A 179 38.70 1.45 10.54
C LEU A 179 37.27 1.08 10.15
N SER A 180 36.29 1.25 11.04
CA SER A 180 34.87 1.11 10.73
C SER A 180 34.48 2.01 9.58
N LYS A 181 34.83 3.31 9.64
CA LYS A 181 34.56 4.25 8.55
C LYS A 181 35.10 3.77 7.21
N ILE A 182 36.35 3.34 7.17
CA ILE A 182 36.98 2.83 5.95
C ILE A 182 36.28 1.56 5.47
N ALA A 183 35.94 0.64 6.38
CA ALA A 183 35.28 -0.61 6.04
C ALA A 183 33.90 -0.39 5.38
N PHE A 184 33.08 0.51 5.92
CA PHE A 184 31.80 0.88 5.31
C PHE A 184 31.96 1.52 3.94
N GLU A 185 32.90 2.46 3.78
CA GLU A 185 33.13 3.12 2.49
C GLU A 185 33.64 2.12 1.42
N ILE A 186 34.39 1.08 1.82
CA ILE A 186 34.78 -0.02 0.92
C ILE A 186 33.57 -0.87 0.55
N LYS A 187 32.73 -1.22 1.52
CA LYS A 187 31.53 -2.05 1.32
C LYS A 187 30.58 -1.38 0.31
N GLU A 188 30.35 -0.09 0.48
CA GLU A 188 29.56 0.75 -0.44
C GLU A 188 30.19 0.81 -1.85
N ALA A 189 31.51 0.97 -1.93
CA ALA A 189 32.20 1.08 -3.21
C ALA A 189 32.28 -0.26 -3.97
N LYS A 190 32.28 -1.40 -3.26
CA LYS A 190 32.53 -2.74 -3.81
C LYS A 190 31.65 -3.79 -3.13
N LYS A 191 30.42 -3.94 -3.64
CA LYS A 191 29.49 -4.99 -3.21
C LYS A 191 30.12 -6.39 -3.33
N GLY A 192 29.87 -7.26 -2.35
CA GLY A 192 30.36 -8.65 -2.32
C GLY A 192 31.81 -8.86 -1.87
N ILE A 193 32.54 -7.80 -1.49
CA ILE A 193 33.90 -7.89 -0.96
C ILE A 193 33.88 -7.76 0.58
N ASN A 194 34.65 -8.61 1.27
CA ASN A 194 34.91 -8.43 2.71
C ASN A 194 35.85 -7.21 2.89
N PRO A 195 35.39 -6.12 3.55
CA PRO A 195 36.16 -4.89 3.64
C PRO A 195 37.43 -5.03 4.49
N PHE A 196 37.42 -5.83 5.55
CA PHE A 196 38.61 -6.06 6.38
C PHE A 196 39.70 -6.85 5.63
N SER A 197 39.32 -7.79 4.77
CA SER A 197 40.25 -8.47 3.87
C SER A 197 40.86 -7.53 2.82
N ALA A 198 40.08 -6.57 2.33
CA ALA A 198 40.56 -5.52 1.43
C ALA A 198 41.54 -4.57 2.14
N ILE A 199 41.22 -4.12 3.37
CA ILE A 199 42.14 -3.32 4.21
C ILE A 199 43.45 -4.07 4.43
N ARG A 200 43.39 -5.36 4.78
CA ARG A 200 44.59 -6.22 4.92
C ARG A 200 45.43 -6.29 3.65
N THR A 201 44.79 -6.38 2.49
CA THR A 201 45.51 -6.60 1.22
C THR A 201 46.13 -5.32 0.69
N GLU A 202 45.37 -4.21 0.69
CA GLU A 202 45.77 -2.96 0.05
C GLU A 202 46.43 -1.99 1.04
N MET A 203 45.85 -1.79 2.23
CA MET A 203 46.33 -0.75 3.15
C MET A 203 47.50 -1.21 4.02
N LEU A 204 47.47 -2.46 4.51
CA LEU A 204 48.56 -3.01 5.32
C LEU A 204 49.83 -3.32 4.49
N ALA A 205 49.78 -3.19 3.16
CA ALA A 205 50.96 -3.19 2.31
C ALA A 205 51.81 -1.92 2.49
N VAL A 206 51.25 -0.86 3.06
CA VAL A 206 51.93 0.38 3.41
C VAL A 206 52.45 0.31 4.86
N GLU A 207 53.49 1.10 5.17
CA GLU A 207 54.18 1.05 6.46
C GLU A 207 53.27 1.38 7.65
N THR A 208 52.45 2.44 7.55
CA THR A 208 51.52 2.91 8.59
C THR A 208 50.11 3.22 8.05
N LEU A 209 49.10 3.24 8.93
CA LEU A 209 47.72 3.61 8.58
C LEU A 209 47.65 5.04 8.03
N ASP A 210 48.36 6.00 8.65
CA ASP A 210 48.40 7.39 8.19
C ASP A 210 48.95 7.52 6.76
N ALA A 211 50.01 6.77 6.47
CA ALA A 211 50.58 6.72 5.12
C ALA A 211 49.63 6.04 4.12
N ALA A 212 48.90 5.00 4.55
CA ALA A 212 47.91 4.32 3.71
C ALA A 212 46.74 5.25 3.35
N ILE A 213 46.16 5.96 4.33
CA ILE A 213 45.07 6.93 4.10
C ILE A 213 45.53 8.10 3.21
N SER A 214 46.78 8.54 3.39
CA SER A 214 47.37 9.60 2.57
C SER A 214 47.63 9.17 1.12
N ASN A 215 47.80 7.87 0.86
CA ASN A 215 48.13 7.32 -0.45
C ASN A 215 46.89 7.16 -1.34
N THR A 216 46.73 8.06 -2.31
CA THR A 216 45.61 8.05 -3.26
C THR A 216 45.56 6.78 -4.14
N GLU A 217 46.68 6.15 -4.46
CA GLU A 217 46.67 4.91 -5.26
C GLU A 217 46.07 3.75 -4.47
N VAL A 218 46.42 3.62 -3.20
CA VAL A 218 45.85 2.61 -2.29
C VAL A 218 44.35 2.82 -2.12
N MET A 219 43.92 4.06 -1.87
CA MET A 219 42.50 4.36 -1.70
C MET A 219 41.69 4.11 -2.99
N ARG A 220 42.27 4.36 -4.18
CA ARG A 220 41.64 4.01 -5.47
C ARG A 220 41.59 2.51 -5.70
N ALA A 221 42.61 1.75 -5.31
CA ALA A 221 42.60 0.29 -5.38
C ALA A 221 41.46 -0.31 -4.57
N LEU A 222 41.09 0.32 -3.46
CA LEU A 222 39.91 0.00 -2.66
C LEU A 222 38.57 0.41 -3.29
N GLY A 223 38.58 1.15 -4.40
CA GLY A 223 37.37 1.65 -5.08
C GLY A 223 36.87 3.01 -4.57
N LEU A 224 37.60 3.66 -3.67
CA LEU A 224 37.15 4.90 -3.02
C LEU A 224 37.35 6.12 -3.92
N LYS A 225 36.27 6.86 -4.16
CA LYS A 225 36.25 8.10 -4.97
C LYS A 225 36.96 9.25 -4.26
N ASP A 226 37.45 10.25 -5.01
CA ASP A 226 38.26 11.36 -4.46
C ASP A 226 37.54 12.17 -3.35
N ASN A 227 36.20 12.31 -3.43
CA ASN A 227 35.40 12.95 -2.39
C ASN A 227 35.34 12.11 -1.10
N VAL A 228 35.18 10.79 -1.21
CA VAL A 228 35.21 9.85 -0.08
C VAL A 228 36.58 9.84 0.58
N GLN A 229 37.65 9.82 -0.21
CA GLN A 229 39.02 9.93 0.31
C GLN A 229 39.23 11.20 1.14
N SER A 230 38.70 12.33 0.66
CA SER A 230 38.79 13.60 1.37
C SER A 230 38.02 13.58 2.69
N ARG A 231 36.84 12.93 2.74
CA ARG A 231 36.07 12.74 3.98
C ARG A 231 36.82 11.89 5.01
N ILE A 232 37.44 10.78 4.59
CA ILE A 232 38.23 9.91 5.48
C ILE A 232 39.43 10.67 6.06
N LYS A 233 40.17 11.40 5.22
CA LYS A 233 41.31 12.24 5.65
C LYS A 233 40.88 13.33 6.63
N ASN A 234 39.74 13.98 6.39
CA ASN A 234 39.20 14.99 7.28
C ASN A 234 38.79 14.40 8.65
N LEU A 235 38.10 13.26 8.64
CA LEU A 235 37.72 12.57 9.89
C LEU A 235 38.96 12.16 10.69
N GLN A 236 39.98 11.59 10.05
CA GLN A 236 41.25 11.25 10.69
C GLN A 236 41.89 12.46 11.38
N ALA A 237 41.96 13.60 10.69
CA ALA A 237 42.52 14.83 11.24
C ALA A 237 41.72 15.35 12.45
N LEU A 238 40.38 15.26 12.41
CA LEU A 238 39.52 15.68 13.53
C LEU A 238 39.64 14.73 14.73
N LEU A 239 39.63 13.42 14.49
CA LEU A 239 39.79 12.39 15.52
C LEU A 239 41.13 12.52 16.24
N ALA A 240 42.21 12.86 15.53
CA ALA A 240 43.54 13.05 16.13
C ALA A 240 43.57 14.12 17.24
N VAL A 241 42.65 15.09 17.23
CA VAL A 241 42.55 16.19 18.20
C VAL A 241 41.80 15.79 19.47
N ALA A 242 40.96 14.75 19.44
CA ALA A 242 40.16 14.32 20.59
C ALA A 242 41.04 13.94 21.78
N THR A 243 40.75 14.40 22.99
CA THR A 243 41.55 14.07 24.18
C THR A 243 40.96 12.94 25.01
N THR A 244 39.66 12.65 24.86
CA THR A 244 38.94 11.56 25.53
C THR A 244 38.23 10.63 24.53
N VAL A 245 37.74 9.49 25.02
CA VAL A 245 36.91 8.55 24.25
C VAL A 245 35.59 9.24 23.84
N GLU A 246 34.96 9.95 24.77
CA GLU A 246 33.68 10.63 24.55
C GLU A 246 33.80 11.74 23.49
N GLU A 247 34.91 12.49 23.50
CA GLU A 247 35.21 13.49 22.48
C GLU A 247 35.41 12.84 21.10
N ALA A 248 36.13 11.73 21.02
CA ALA A 248 36.35 11.00 19.77
C ALA A 248 35.03 10.48 19.17
N VAL A 249 34.21 9.86 20.01
CA VAL A 249 32.88 9.37 19.66
C VAL A 249 31.98 10.53 19.20
N PHE A 250 31.97 11.65 19.92
CA PHE A 250 31.17 12.83 19.54
C PHE A 250 31.62 13.43 18.20
N ILE A 251 32.94 13.56 17.97
CA ILE A 251 33.50 14.03 16.69
C ILE A 251 33.04 13.12 15.55
N TYR A 252 33.08 11.81 15.74
CA TYR A 252 32.62 10.85 14.76
C TYR A 252 31.12 11.04 14.44
N LYS A 253 30.26 11.02 15.47
CA LYS A 253 28.80 11.21 15.33
C LYS A 253 28.48 12.49 14.57
N LEU A 254 29.08 13.60 15.01
CA LEU A 254 28.85 14.92 14.41
C LEU A 254 29.31 14.96 12.96
N THR A 255 30.47 14.39 12.65
CA THR A 255 31.03 14.39 11.29
C THR A 255 30.16 13.57 10.34
N GLU A 256 29.71 12.38 10.76
CA GLU A 256 28.87 11.53 9.92
C GLU A 256 27.46 12.11 9.76
N LEU A 257 26.82 12.59 10.83
CA LEU A 257 25.52 13.25 10.70
C LEU A 257 25.60 14.47 9.77
N LYS A 258 26.64 15.29 9.90
CA LYS A 258 26.87 16.44 9.00
C LYS A 258 26.99 16.00 7.55
N ASN A 259 27.73 14.93 7.28
CA ASN A 259 27.92 14.40 5.93
C ASN A 259 26.61 13.87 5.35
N VAL A 260 25.84 13.11 6.13
CA VAL A 260 24.56 12.55 5.69
C VAL A 260 23.55 13.67 5.44
N PHE A 261 23.47 14.67 6.33
CA PHE A 261 22.64 15.85 6.12
C PHE A 261 23.06 16.65 4.88
N ALA A 262 24.35 16.85 4.65
CA ALA A 262 24.81 17.52 3.43
C ALA A 262 24.29 16.80 2.18
N VAL A 263 24.51 15.48 2.08
CA VAL A 263 24.04 14.68 0.93
C VAL A 263 22.51 14.74 0.79
N THR A 264 21.79 14.58 1.90
CA THR A 264 20.33 14.49 1.92
C THR A 264 19.69 15.82 1.52
N ILE A 265 20.12 16.91 2.16
CA ILE A 265 19.61 18.25 1.89
C ILE A 265 19.96 18.67 0.46
N GLU A 266 21.16 18.32 0.00
CA GLU A 266 21.56 18.60 -1.38
C GLU A 266 20.70 17.89 -2.40
N GLN A 267 20.44 16.59 -2.21
CA GLN A 267 19.53 15.83 -3.06
C GLN A 267 18.11 16.40 -3.05
N MET A 268 17.62 16.78 -1.87
CA MET A 268 16.28 17.36 -1.71
C MET A 268 16.14 18.72 -2.41
N LEU A 269 17.15 19.59 -2.33
CA LEU A 269 17.07 20.97 -2.83
C LEU A 269 17.71 21.16 -4.21
N ILE A 270 18.04 20.08 -4.94
CA ILE A 270 18.53 20.15 -6.32
C ILE A 270 17.45 20.77 -7.24
N ASP A 271 17.54 22.07 -7.40
CA ASP A 271 16.99 22.82 -8.52
C ASP A 271 18.11 23.14 -9.50
N SER A 272 17.77 23.45 -10.76
CA SER A 272 18.70 23.72 -11.88
C SER A 272 19.65 24.93 -11.71
N VAL A 273 19.81 25.45 -10.50
CA VAL A 273 20.70 26.55 -10.14
C VAL A 273 22.05 25.98 -9.70
N SER A 274 23.15 26.58 -10.13
CA SER A 274 24.49 26.19 -9.69
C SER A 274 24.66 26.44 -8.18
N PHE A 275 24.49 25.39 -7.38
CA PHE A 275 24.78 25.38 -5.96
C PHE A 275 26.29 25.18 -5.72
N ASP A 276 26.83 25.93 -4.75
CA ASP A 276 28.21 25.75 -4.28
C ASP A 276 28.22 25.06 -2.92
N SER A 277 28.43 23.74 -2.92
CA SER A 277 28.55 22.93 -1.70
C SER A 277 29.73 23.34 -0.82
N GLN A 278 30.67 24.13 -1.35
CA GLN A 278 31.84 24.63 -0.63
C GLN A 278 31.61 26.00 0.02
N ASN A 279 30.40 26.56 -0.03
CA ASN A 279 30.09 27.81 0.64
C ASN A 279 30.38 27.73 2.15
N SER A 280 31.16 28.68 2.68
CA SER A 280 31.62 28.66 4.07
C SER A 280 30.48 28.79 5.09
N ASN A 281 29.46 29.60 4.79
CA ASN A 281 28.29 29.74 5.67
C ASN A 281 27.47 28.46 5.67
N TYR A 282 27.27 27.84 4.49
CA TYR A 282 26.56 26.55 4.40
C TYR A 282 27.25 25.46 5.22
N GLN A 283 28.58 25.32 5.08
CA GLN A 283 29.35 24.32 5.84
C GLN A 283 29.31 24.57 7.36
N ALA A 284 29.34 25.83 7.80
CA ALA A 284 29.18 26.20 9.20
C ALA A 284 27.75 25.94 9.72
N ASN A 285 26.74 26.29 8.93
CA ASN A 285 25.33 26.10 9.28
C ASN A 285 24.94 24.61 9.32
N LEU A 286 25.49 23.78 8.42
CA LEU A 286 25.33 22.33 8.50
C LEU A 286 25.90 21.75 9.81
N GLN A 287 27.04 22.29 10.28
CA GLN A 287 27.60 21.87 11.56
C GLN A 287 26.68 22.27 12.72
N ILE A 288 26.19 23.51 12.76
CA ILE A 288 25.23 23.99 13.77
C ILE A 288 23.96 23.12 13.76
N LEU A 289 23.44 22.80 12.57
CA LEU A 289 22.27 21.95 12.39
C LEU A 289 22.49 20.56 12.98
N ALA A 290 23.60 19.91 12.66
CA ALA A 290 23.94 18.58 13.17
C ALA A 290 24.15 18.59 14.69
N GLU A 291 24.87 19.57 15.24
CA GLU A 291 25.06 19.73 16.70
C GLU A 291 23.72 19.90 17.43
N THR A 292 22.87 20.81 16.93
CA THR A 292 21.56 21.08 17.53
C THR A 292 20.63 19.87 17.44
N THR A 293 20.73 19.09 16.37
CA THR A 293 19.96 17.85 16.18
C THR A 293 20.41 16.76 17.16
N LEU A 294 21.71 16.55 17.34
CA LEU A 294 22.23 15.61 18.34
C LEU A 294 21.82 16.02 19.77
N GLN A 295 21.83 17.33 20.06
CA GLN A 295 21.32 17.83 21.33
C GLN A 295 19.84 17.51 21.55
N ALA A 296 19.01 17.69 20.51
CA ALA A 296 17.58 17.42 20.56
C ALA A 296 17.25 15.91 20.68
N ALA A 297 18.04 15.05 20.03
CA ALA A 297 17.90 13.59 20.15
C ALA A 297 18.21 13.06 21.56
N GLY A 298 19.06 13.77 22.32
CA GLY A 298 19.40 13.41 23.69
C GLY A 298 20.14 12.07 23.77
N SER A 299 19.55 11.09 24.45
CA SER A 299 20.09 9.72 24.56
C SER A 299 19.66 8.79 23.44
N GLU A 300 18.78 9.24 22.56
CA GLU A 300 18.36 8.45 21.40
C GLU A 300 19.44 8.48 20.32
N VAL A 301 19.58 7.34 19.64
CA VAL A 301 20.63 7.14 18.64
C VAL A 301 20.06 7.43 17.27
N ILE A 302 20.64 8.40 16.57
CA ILE A 302 20.33 8.63 15.16
C ILE A 302 21.21 7.68 14.36
N THR A 303 20.60 6.74 13.64
CA THR A 303 21.34 5.87 12.73
C THR A 303 21.70 6.63 11.45
N TRP A 304 22.88 6.40 10.90
CA TRP A 304 23.34 7.10 9.69
C TRP A 304 22.84 6.47 8.38
N GLY A 305 22.43 5.20 8.44
CA GLY A 305 21.81 4.47 7.34
C GLY A 305 20.28 4.54 7.37
N GLY A 306 19.66 4.12 6.26
CA GLY A 306 18.22 3.99 6.13
C GLY A 306 17.46 5.33 6.00
N THR A 307 16.18 5.33 6.38
CA THR A 307 15.28 6.50 6.23
C THR A 307 15.39 7.53 7.35
N ILE A 308 16.04 7.21 8.49
CA ILE A 308 16.05 8.10 9.66
C ILE A 308 16.67 9.46 9.36
N PRO A 309 17.89 9.56 8.78
CA PRO A 309 18.48 10.86 8.49
C PRO A 309 17.62 11.71 7.56
N GLN A 310 16.96 11.07 6.59
CA GLN A 310 16.06 11.71 5.64
C GLN A 310 14.81 12.26 6.34
N ARG A 311 14.16 11.45 7.18
CA ARG A 311 12.99 11.84 7.98
C ARG A 311 13.31 13.01 8.92
N VAL A 312 14.45 12.96 9.60
CA VAL A 312 14.92 14.01 10.51
C VAL A 312 15.25 15.29 9.74
N ALA A 313 16.05 15.20 8.68
CA ALA A 313 16.40 16.35 7.85
C ALA A 313 15.15 17.00 7.28
N ARG A 314 14.26 16.23 6.65
CA ARG A 314 12.98 16.72 6.10
C ARG A 314 12.16 17.41 7.18
N TYR A 315 11.91 16.75 8.31
CA TYR A 315 11.15 17.36 9.42
C TYR A 315 11.73 18.71 9.83
N ILE A 316 13.06 18.81 9.98
CA ILE A 316 13.71 20.07 10.37
C ILE A 316 13.54 21.13 9.27
N LEU A 317 13.80 20.79 8.00
CA LEU A 317 13.68 21.75 6.89
C LEU A 317 12.27 22.35 6.82
N PHE A 318 11.24 21.53 7.01
CA PHE A 318 9.85 21.96 6.92
C PHE A 318 9.35 22.72 8.15
N THR A 319 9.71 22.26 9.36
CA THR A 319 9.28 22.84 10.65
C THR A 319 9.98 24.16 10.95
N TYR A 320 11.26 24.29 10.59
CA TYR A 320 12.08 25.48 10.86
C TYR A 320 12.24 26.39 9.63
N TYR A 321 11.43 26.16 8.59
CA TYR A 321 11.36 26.97 7.38
C TYR A 321 12.68 27.10 6.60
N LEU A 322 13.53 26.06 6.64
CA LEU A 322 14.82 26.01 5.94
C LEU A 322 14.65 25.44 4.52
N ARG A 323 13.73 25.99 3.73
CA ARG A 323 13.28 25.37 2.46
C ARG A 323 14.03 25.85 1.22
N THR A 324 15.00 26.75 1.38
CA THR A 324 15.73 27.33 0.24
C THR A 324 17.22 27.43 0.52
N TRP A 325 18.02 27.53 -0.53
CA TRP A 325 19.46 27.73 -0.41
C TRP A 325 19.83 28.99 0.35
N GLU A 326 19.07 30.07 0.19
CA GLU A 326 19.27 31.32 0.92
C GLU A 326 19.12 31.09 2.43
N SER A 327 18.11 30.31 2.85
CA SER A 327 17.88 30.01 4.27
C SER A 327 19.01 29.20 4.92
N LEU A 328 19.76 28.43 4.12
CA LEU A 328 20.87 27.60 4.58
C LEU A 328 22.24 28.31 4.47
N THR A 329 22.30 29.46 3.79
CA THR A 329 23.54 30.23 3.56
C THR A 329 23.56 31.60 4.27
N VAL A 330 22.53 31.90 5.08
CA VAL A 330 22.52 33.07 5.98
C VAL A 330 23.71 33.05 6.95
N ASP A 331 24.02 34.18 7.56
CA ASP A 331 25.04 34.26 8.59
C ASP A 331 24.75 33.29 9.76
N SER A 332 25.79 32.65 10.28
CA SER A 332 25.65 31.56 11.23
C SER A 332 25.02 31.96 12.57
N ASP A 333 25.18 33.21 13.00
CA ASP A 333 24.54 33.72 14.21
C ASP A 333 23.01 33.80 14.03
N SER A 334 22.56 34.34 12.89
CA SER A 334 21.14 34.37 12.55
C SER A 334 20.56 32.96 12.33
N PHE A 335 21.33 32.07 11.71
CA PHE A 335 20.94 30.67 11.54
C PHE A 335 20.73 29.97 12.89
N ALA A 336 21.71 30.07 13.79
CA ALA A 336 21.62 29.49 15.13
C ALA A 336 20.44 30.07 15.93
N ALA A 337 20.19 31.38 15.83
CA ALA A 337 19.05 32.00 16.49
C ALA A 337 17.71 31.42 16.01
N ASN A 338 17.54 31.18 14.70
CA ASN A 338 16.34 30.57 14.13
C ASN A 338 16.13 29.11 14.59
N LEU A 339 17.22 28.38 14.88
CA LEU A 339 17.20 27.00 15.34
C LEU A 339 17.03 26.82 16.85
N THR A 340 16.96 27.91 17.64
CA THR A 340 16.83 27.81 19.11
C THR A 340 15.75 26.81 19.59
N PRO A 341 14.54 26.75 18.98
CA PRO A 341 13.52 25.80 19.43
C PRO A 341 13.83 24.33 19.10
N LEU A 342 14.73 24.05 18.14
CA LEU A 342 15.12 22.69 17.73
C LEU A 342 15.77 21.90 18.84
N ALA A 343 16.64 22.54 19.64
CA ALA A 343 17.38 21.89 20.73
C ALA A 343 16.49 21.20 21.78
N SER A 344 15.19 21.55 21.83
CA SER A 344 14.20 20.99 22.76
C SER A 344 13.01 20.33 22.05
N ASP A 345 13.09 20.10 20.74
CA ASP A 345 11.99 19.50 19.99
C ASP A 345 11.88 17.99 20.29
N PRO A 346 10.78 17.54 20.93
CA PRO A 346 10.63 16.13 21.31
C PRO A 346 10.50 15.18 20.11
N TRP A 347 10.15 15.69 18.92
CA TRP A 347 9.99 14.85 17.73
C TRP A 347 11.33 14.36 17.17
N ILE A 348 12.45 15.02 17.47
CA ILE A 348 13.76 14.55 17.01
C ILE A 348 14.12 13.21 17.65
N ALA A 349 13.92 13.09 18.96
CA ALA A 349 14.10 11.84 19.69
C ALA A 349 13.13 10.75 19.20
N GLU A 350 11.87 11.11 18.93
CA GLU A 350 10.87 10.17 18.42
C GLU A 350 11.21 9.66 17.01
N LEU A 351 11.66 10.55 16.11
CA LEU A 351 12.11 10.19 14.78
C LEU A 351 13.36 9.30 14.80
N ALA A 352 14.29 9.55 15.73
CA ALA A 352 15.47 8.71 15.93
C ALA A 352 15.10 7.26 16.34
N ARG A 353 13.98 7.07 17.04
CA ARG A 353 13.45 5.74 17.39
C ARG A 353 12.73 5.04 16.24
N SER A 354 12.29 5.79 15.23
CA SER A 354 11.45 5.27 14.14
C SER A 354 12.28 4.47 13.12
N ARG A 355 12.62 3.23 13.44
CA ARG A 355 13.40 2.31 12.59
C ARG A 355 12.62 1.06 12.22
N SER A 356 13.00 0.43 11.10
CA SER A 356 12.71 -0.99 10.89
C SER A 356 13.31 -1.75 12.08
N LEU A 357 12.50 -2.63 12.67
CA LEU A 357 12.89 -3.46 13.81
C LEU A 357 13.75 -4.64 13.36
N TYR A 358 13.54 -5.11 12.13
CA TYR A 358 14.13 -6.34 11.62
C TYR A 358 14.76 -6.14 10.24
N SER A 359 15.92 -6.76 10.04
CA SER A 359 16.46 -6.96 8.70
C SER A 359 16.28 -8.43 8.34
N VAL A 360 15.60 -8.75 7.24
CA VAL A 360 15.26 -10.15 6.90
C VAL A 360 16.51 -11.01 6.63
N VAL A 361 17.60 -10.39 6.19
CA VAL A 361 18.90 -11.08 6.02
C VAL A 361 19.54 -11.50 7.36
N SER A 362 19.11 -10.90 8.47
CA SER A 362 19.63 -11.20 9.80
C SER A 362 18.76 -12.25 10.48
N PRO A 363 19.35 -13.34 11.01
CA PRO A 363 18.55 -14.36 11.69
C PRO A 363 17.86 -13.81 12.94
N LEU A 364 16.65 -14.29 13.21
CA LEU A 364 15.81 -14.08 14.39
C LEU A 364 16.31 -14.89 15.59
N LEU A 365 15.96 -14.47 16.80
CA LEU A 365 16.12 -15.32 17.99
C LEU A 365 15.04 -16.39 18.05
N LEU A 366 15.30 -17.48 18.78
CA LEU A 366 14.28 -18.52 19.04
C LEU A 366 13.00 -17.95 19.68
N THR A 367 13.11 -16.87 20.46
CA THR A 367 11.97 -16.17 21.07
C THR A 367 11.28 -15.18 20.14
N GLU A 368 11.89 -14.85 19.00
CA GLU A 368 11.40 -13.91 18.01
C GLU A 368 10.81 -14.64 16.78
N LEU A 369 10.99 -15.96 16.68
CA LEU A 369 10.44 -16.74 15.58
C LEU A 369 8.93 -16.51 15.50
N PRO A 370 8.43 -16.08 14.34
CA PRO A 370 7.01 -15.81 14.18
C PRO A 370 6.21 -17.10 14.34
N GLY A 371 6.75 -18.24 13.87
CA GLY A 371 6.05 -19.52 13.82
C GLY A 371 4.66 -19.34 13.20
N ASN A 372 3.67 -20.11 13.65
CA ASN A 372 2.32 -20.05 13.08
C ASN A 372 1.42 -18.98 13.77
N ASP A 373 2.02 -17.98 14.42
CA ASP A 373 1.26 -16.88 15.05
C ASP A 373 1.08 -15.73 14.04
N ASN A 374 -0.15 -15.58 13.54
CA ASN A 374 -0.52 -14.56 12.57
C ASN A 374 -0.17 -13.14 13.02
N GLN A 375 -0.30 -12.81 14.30
CA GLN A 375 -0.02 -11.48 14.81
C GLN A 375 1.50 -11.22 14.89
N HIS A 376 2.29 -12.23 15.26
CA HIS A 376 3.75 -12.13 15.21
C HIS A 376 4.28 -12.02 13.79
N ARG A 377 3.75 -12.80 12.84
CA ARG A 377 4.10 -12.71 11.40
C ARG A 377 3.84 -11.32 10.84
N ILE A 378 2.65 -10.75 11.08
CA ILE A 378 2.32 -9.36 10.70
C ILE A 378 3.32 -8.37 11.31
N ALA A 379 3.61 -8.49 12.61
CA ALA A 379 4.51 -7.58 13.31
C ALA A 379 5.96 -7.68 12.77
N TYR A 380 6.42 -8.89 12.46
CA TYR A 380 7.73 -9.13 11.85
C TYR A 380 7.79 -8.54 10.44
N PHE A 381 6.86 -8.92 9.56
CA PHE A 381 6.82 -8.47 8.17
C PHE A 381 6.76 -6.95 8.04
N TYR A 382 5.77 -6.30 8.65
CA TYR A 382 5.64 -4.83 8.53
C TYR A 382 6.71 -4.07 9.30
N GLY A 383 7.33 -4.69 10.31
CA GLY A 383 8.47 -4.17 11.04
C GLY A 383 9.81 -4.39 10.35
N SER A 384 9.86 -5.15 9.25
CA SER A 384 11.09 -5.50 8.53
C SER A 384 11.45 -4.51 7.41
N ASP A 385 12.65 -4.67 6.85
CA ASP A 385 13.10 -4.01 5.62
C ASP A 385 12.42 -4.54 4.33
N LEU A 386 11.71 -5.68 4.40
CA LEU A 386 10.90 -6.22 3.30
C LEU A 386 9.53 -5.54 3.16
N SER A 387 9.05 -4.88 4.22
CA SER A 387 7.77 -4.17 4.23
C SER A 387 7.63 -3.22 3.03
N PRO A 388 6.55 -3.32 2.22
CA PRO A 388 6.35 -2.45 1.07
C PRO A 388 6.26 -0.98 1.46
N HIS A 389 5.84 -0.70 2.70
CA HIS A 389 5.84 0.65 3.24
C HIS A 389 7.26 1.16 3.52
N PHE A 390 8.14 0.34 4.07
CA PHE A 390 9.55 0.71 4.28
C PHE A 390 10.24 0.99 2.93
N GLN A 391 10.03 0.11 1.96
CA GLN A 391 10.58 0.26 0.60
C GLN A 391 10.05 1.53 -0.09
N ALA A 392 8.74 1.80 0.01
CA ALA A 392 8.15 3.03 -0.52
C ALA A 392 8.70 4.30 0.16
N GLU A 393 8.95 4.26 1.47
CA GLU A 393 9.57 5.37 2.20
C GLU A 393 11.01 5.65 1.74
N GLN A 394 11.81 4.60 1.50
CA GLN A 394 13.16 4.74 0.95
C GLN A 394 13.15 5.45 -0.40
N LEU A 395 12.20 5.10 -1.27
CA LEU A 395 12.06 5.70 -2.60
C LEU A 395 11.75 7.19 -2.54
N ILE A 396 10.81 7.59 -1.67
CA ILE A 396 10.39 9.00 -1.58
C ILE A 396 11.31 9.85 -0.70
N GLY A 397 12.18 9.23 0.11
CA GLY A 397 13.09 9.92 1.03
C GLY A 397 14.03 10.93 0.37
N GLN A 398 14.24 10.82 -0.95
CA GLN A 398 15.05 11.76 -1.75
C GLN A 398 14.21 12.84 -2.45
N VAL A 399 12.88 12.74 -2.42
CA VAL A 399 11.98 13.70 -3.04
C VAL A 399 11.73 14.83 -2.03
N PHE A 400 11.90 16.09 -2.42
CA PHE A 400 11.57 17.22 -1.53
C PHE A 400 10.12 17.70 -1.69
N ASP A 401 9.57 17.57 -2.90
CA ASP A 401 8.19 17.94 -3.25
C ASP A 401 7.20 17.34 -2.23
N ASP A 402 6.50 18.21 -1.51
CA ASP A 402 5.55 17.85 -0.46
C ASP A 402 4.25 17.28 -1.03
N ALA A 403 3.78 17.78 -2.17
CA ALA A 403 2.61 17.20 -2.84
C ALA A 403 2.86 15.75 -3.25
N ILE A 404 4.08 15.43 -3.69
CA ILE A 404 4.46 14.07 -4.07
C ILE A 404 4.63 13.19 -2.84
N ASN A 405 5.43 13.62 -1.85
CA ASN A 405 5.67 12.86 -0.63
C ASN A 405 4.41 12.63 0.18
N ASP A 406 3.65 13.68 0.47
CA ASP A 406 2.48 13.59 1.34
C ASP A 406 1.41 12.66 0.74
N ALA A 407 1.32 12.58 -0.58
CA ALA A 407 0.43 11.65 -1.26
C ALA A 407 0.87 10.18 -1.12
N VAL A 408 2.19 9.90 -1.07
CA VAL A 408 2.70 8.54 -0.81
C VAL A 408 2.65 8.21 0.68
N LEU A 409 3.03 9.16 1.55
CA LEU A 409 2.93 9.01 3.00
C LEU A 409 1.49 8.81 3.46
N LEU A 410 0.51 9.45 2.81
CA LEU A 410 -0.91 9.16 3.05
C LEU A 410 -1.25 7.70 2.75
N LYS A 411 -0.70 7.13 1.67
CA LYS A 411 -0.89 5.72 1.30
C LYS A 411 -0.19 4.77 2.28
N ILE A 412 1.03 5.10 2.72
CA ILE A 412 1.74 4.38 3.79
C ILE A 412 0.91 4.40 5.08
N VAL A 413 0.37 5.57 5.45
CA VAL A 413 -0.52 5.72 6.60
C VAL A 413 -1.77 4.86 6.46
N GLU A 414 -2.40 4.83 5.27
CA GLU A 414 -3.55 3.98 5.00
C GLU A 414 -3.21 2.49 5.21
N GLY A 415 -2.10 2.02 4.64
CA GLY A 415 -1.64 0.62 4.76
C GLY A 415 -1.27 0.24 6.19
N LYS A 416 -0.34 0.99 6.82
CA LYS A 416 0.10 0.76 8.20
C LYS A 416 -1.06 0.82 9.21
N ALA A 417 -2.02 1.73 9.01
CA ALA A 417 -3.19 1.80 9.88
C ALA A 417 -4.09 0.57 9.75
N ASN A 418 -4.33 0.07 8.52
CA ASN A 418 -5.12 -1.14 8.31
C ASN A 418 -4.40 -2.39 8.84
N ALA A 419 -3.06 -2.39 8.88
CA ALA A 419 -2.24 -3.42 9.52
C ALA A 419 -2.19 -3.30 11.07
N GLY A 420 -2.81 -2.28 11.66
CA GLY A 420 -2.88 -2.10 13.12
C GLY A 420 -1.71 -1.32 13.74
N LEU A 421 -0.80 -0.74 12.96
CA LEU A 421 0.36 0.03 13.42
C LEU A 421 0.00 1.48 13.77
N ILE A 422 -0.88 1.65 14.77
CA ILE A 422 -1.51 2.94 15.10
C ILE A 422 -0.52 4.00 15.57
N ASP A 423 0.40 3.66 16.48
CA ASP A 423 1.34 4.63 17.07
C ASP A 423 2.37 5.13 16.05
N GLU A 424 2.91 4.22 15.24
CA GLU A 424 3.83 4.58 14.16
C GLU A 424 3.12 5.47 13.13
N THR A 425 1.90 5.09 12.74
CA THR A 425 1.09 5.88 11.81
C THR A 425 0.87 7.30 12.34
N ARG A 426 0.54 7.45 13.62
CA ARG A 426 0.38 8.77 14.26
C ARG A 426 1.66 9.59 14.18
N ALA A 427 2.82 8.99 14.45
CA ALA A 427 4.11 9.66 14.36
C ALA A 427 4.41 10.14 12.94
N ILE A 428 4.14 9.30 11.91
CA ILE A 428 4.30 9.65 10.50
C ILE A 428 3.39 10.84 10.13
N ILE A 429 2.10 10.81 10.51
CA ILE A 429 1.18 11.93 10.24
C ILE A 429 1.69 13.22 10.90
N ALA A 430 2.16 13.14 12.14
CA ALA A 430 2.61 14.29 12.90
C ALA A 430 3.88 14.93 12.30
N THR A 431 4.85 14.12 11.87
CA THR A 431 6.21 14.56 11.53
C THR A 431 6.52 14.61 10.04
N GLN A 432 5.95 13.72 9.23
CA GLN A 432 6.34 13.56 7.82
C GLN A 432 5.33 14.18 6.85
N ILE A 433 4.04 14.19 7.19
CA ILE A 433 2.99 14.82 6.35
C ILE A 433 2.89 16.31 6.67
N ILE A 434 3.19 17.13 5.66
CA ILE A 434 3.39 18.57 5.82
C ILE A 434 2.11 19.36 5.51
N GLN A 435 1.51 19.12 4.36
CA GLN A 435 0.36 19.87 3.87
C GLN A 435 -0.88 19.56 4.71
N SER A 436 -1.62 20.61 5.09
CA SER A 436 -2.75 20.49 6.02
C SER A 436 -3.87 19.58 5.51
N GLU A 437 -4.13 19.55 4.20
CA GLU A 437 -5.17 18.70 3.62
C GLU A 437 -4.78 17.22 3.60
N PRO A 438 -3.62 16.80 3.06
CA PRO A 438 -3.12 15.43 3.23
C PRO A 438 -3.03 14.99 4.69
N LYS A 439 -2.60 15.86 5.60
CA LYS A 439 -2.55 15.56 7.05
C LYS A 439 -3.95 15.29 7.62
N ALA A 440 -4.95 16.08 7.23
CA ALA A 440 -6.34 15.86 7.63
C ALA A 440 -6.93 14.57 7.03
N ASN A 441 -6.59 14.26 5.77
CA ASN A 441 -6.93 12.99 5.11
C ASN A 441 -6.31 11.81 5.88
N ALA A 442 -5.05 11.92 6.29
CA ALA A 442 -4.31 10.87 6.96
C ALA A 442 -4.86 10.55 8.36
N TYR A 443 -5.22 11.57 9.15
CA TYR A 443 -5.94 11.36 10.41
C TYR A 443 -7.30 10.69 10.20
N ARG A 444 -8.04 11.05 9.14
CA ARG A 444 -9.30 10.38 8.80
C ARG A 444 -9.08 8.93 8.36
N ALA A 445 -8.00 8.65 7.62
CA ALA A 445 -7.64 7.29 7.22
C ALA A 445 -7.34 6.41 8.44
N LEU A 446 -6.53 6.90 9.38
CA LEU A 446 -6.24 6.24 10.65
C LEU A 446 -7.53 5.97 11.46
N ALA A 447 -8.40 6.97 11.57
CA ALA A 447 -9.71 6.80 12.21
C ALA A 447 -10.56 5.72 11.53
N ASN A 448 -10.60 5.69 10.20
CA ASN A 448 -11.36 4.69 9.46
C ASN A 448 -10.80 3.27 9.64
N ALA A 449 -9.49 3.11 9.74
CA ALA A 449 -8.88 1.82 10.08
C ALA A 449 -9.29 1.35 11.48
N LEU A 450 -9.29 2.24 12.47
CA LEU A 450 -9.78 1.94 13.83
C LEU A 450 -11.27 1.57 13.84
N ILE A 451 -12.11 2.27 13.07
CA ILE A 451 -13.54 1.93 12.92
C ILE A 451 -13.71 0.52 12.34
N LYS A 452 -12.96 0.18 11.28
CA LYS A 452 -12.97 -1.18 10.69
C LYS A 452 -12.48 -2.23 11.69
N SER A 453 -11.50 -1.88 12.52
CA SER A 453 -10.95 -2.72 13.60
C SER A 453 -11.85 -2.81 14.83
N ASN A 454 -13.12 -2.42 14.74
CA ASN A 454 -14.08 -2.40 15.84
C ASN A 454 -13.62 -1.58 17.07
N ARG A 455 -12.80 -0.52 16.85
CA ARG A 455 -12.31 0.43 17.87
C ARG A 455 -12.84 1.86 17.60
N PRO A 456 -14.15 2.08 17.42
CA PRO A 456 -14.70 3.37 16.99
C PRO A 456 -14.51 4.50 18.01
N GLN A 457 -14.35 4.20 19.31
CA GLN A 457 -14.13 5.23 20.34
C GLN A 457 -12.74 5.87 20.22
N GLU A 458 -11.72 5.07 19.93
CA GLU A 458 -10.35 5.58 19.72
C GLU A 458 -10.25 6.38 18.42
N ALA A 459 -11.10 6.07 17.43
CA ALA A 459 -11.16 6.81 16.17
C ALA A 459 -11.58 8.28 16.35
N LEU A 460 -12.36 8.61 17.40
CA LEU A 460 -12.94 9.94 17.59
C LEU A 460 -11.88 11.04 17.74
N GLU A 461 -10.79 10.78 18.47
CA GLU A 461 -9.70 11.76 18.63
C GLU A 461 -9.08 12.13 17.27
N PHE A 462 -8.87 11.13 16.40
CA PHE A 462 -8.30 11.38 15.08
C PHE A 462 -9.30 12.04 14.12
N LEU A 463 -10.59 11.75 14.26
CA LEU A 463 -11.64 12.48 13.53
C LEU A 463 -11.73 13.95 14.00
N ASP A 464 -11.47 14.23 15.27
CA ASP A 464 -11.38 15.60 15.80
C ASP A 464 -10.22 16.35 15.16
N PHE A 465 -9.02 15.74 15.09
CA PHE A 465 -7.87 16.34 14.40
C PHE A 465 -8.15 16.61 12.91
N SER A 466 -8.78 15.66 12.22
CA SER A 466 -9.17 15.82 10.81
C SER A 466 -10.16 16.99 10.63
N ARG A 467 -11.23 17.03 11.44
CA ARG A 467 -12.24 18.10 11.43
C ARG A 467 -11.59 19.47 11.65
N ASP A 468 -10.74 19.59 12.66
CA ASP A 468 -10.18 20.87 13.07
C ASP A 468 -9.21 21.41 12.02
N LEU A 469 -8.44 20.54 11.34
CA LEU A 469 -7.62 20.92 10.19
C LEU A 469 -8.47 21.41 9.02
N TYR A 470 -9.56 20.73 8.65
CA TYR A 470 -10.42 21.21 7.57
C TYR A 470 -11.11 22.53 7.91
N ARG A 471 -11.59 22.70 9.15
CA ARG A 471 -12.14 23.99 9.62
C ARG A 471 -11.10 25.11 9.54
N LYS A 472 -9.83 24.84 9.87
CA LYS A 472 -8.73 25.80 9.73
C LYS A 472 -8.46 26.15 8.26
N ILE A 473 -8.43 25.16 7.37
CA ILE A 473 -8.24 25.36 5.92
C ILE A 473 -9.34 26.27 5.36
N ILE A 474 -10.61 25.94 5.64
CA ILE A 474 -11.76 26.71 5.17
C ILE A 474 -11.79 28.10 5.81
N GLY A 475 -11.47 28.21 7.11
CA GLY A 475 -11.36 29.49 7.80
C GLY A 475 -10.31 30.41 7.19
N ALA A 476 -9.15 29.88 6.77
CA ALA A 476 -8.11 30.63 6.10
C ALA A 476 -8.50 31.07 4.68
N LYS A 477 -9.24 30.23 3.94
CA LYS A 477 -9.77 30.55 2.60
C LYS A 477 -10.94 31.56 2.66
N GLY A 478 -11.74 31.49 3.71
CA GLY A 478 -13.05 32.13 3.83
C GLY A 478 -14.17 31.29 3.20
N THR A 479 -15.37 31.28 3.81
CA THR A 479 -16.50 30.43 3.37
C THR A 479 -16.99 30.73 1.96
N SER A 480 -16.91 31.98 1.51
CA SER A 480 -17.24 32.38 0.13
C SER A 480 -16.21 31.94 -0.92
N SER A 481 -15.05 31.45 -0.48
CA SER A 481 -13.97 30.92 -1.34
C SER A 481 -13.80 29.41 -1.19
N ALA A 482 -14.71 28.74 -0.46
CA ALA A 482 -14.66 27.29 -0.28
C ALA A 482 -14.86 26.60 -1.63
N SER A 483 -14.10 25.53 -1.86
CA SER A 483 -14.13 24.74 -3.09
C SER A 483 -15.03 23.50 -2.96
N ALA A 484 -15.33 22.86 -4.09
CA ALA A 484 -16.06 21.58 -4.11
C ALA A 484 -15.32 20.47 -3.35
N THR A 485 -13.98 20.49 -3.36
CA THR A 485 -13.11 19.55 -2.63
C THR A 485 -13.20 19.76 -1.12
N ASP A 486 -13.28 21.02 -0.66
CA ASP A 486 -13.46 21.32 0.77
C ASP A 486 -14.77 20.70 1.30
N VAL A 487 -15.85 20.78 0.52
CA VAL A 487 -17.15 20.16 0.86
C VAL A 487 -17.08 18.63 0.85
N GLU A 488 -16.38 18.02 -0.12
CA GLU A 488 -16.18 16.56 -0.17
C GLU A 488 -15.41 16.06 1.04
N ASN A 489 -14.37 16.79 1.44
CA ASN A 489 -13.56 16.47 2.60
C ASN A 489 -14.35 16.52 3.91
N LEU A 490 -15.14 17.59 4.14
CA LEU A 490 -16.02 17.66 5.31
C LEU A 490 -17.07 16.55 5.30
N LEU A 491 -17.66 16.24 4.13
CA LEU A 491 -18.67 15.20 4.00
C LEU A 491 -18.11 13.80 4.27
N ALA A 492 -16.90 13.51 3.79
CA ALA A 492 -16.19 12.27 4.07
C ALA A 492 -15.87 12.12 5.57
N THR A 493 -15.46 13.20 6.24
CA THR A 493 -15.25 13.20 7.70
C THR A 493 -16.57 13.01 8.45
N ALA A 494 -17.67 13.67 8.05
CA ALA A 494 -18.99 13.46 8.63
C ALA A 494 -19.48 12.01 8.47
N SER A 495 -19.24 11.41 7.30
CA SER A 495 -19.52 9.99 7.05
C SER A 495 -18.70 9.08 7.98
N SER A 496 -17.45 9.45 8.29
CA SER A 496 -16.57 8.68 9.19
C SER A 496 -17.07 8.75 10.64
N TYR A 497 -17.46 9.94 11.13
CA TYR A 497 -18.14 10.09 12.43
C TYR A 497 -19.41 9.23 12.51
N ARG A 498 -20.24 9.26 11.47
CA ARG A 498 -21.46 8.44 11.39
C ARG A 498 -21.14 6.94 11.50
N LYS A 499 -20.09 6.48 10.81
CA LYS A 499 -19.63 5.07 10.90
C LYS A 499 -19.07 4.72 12.27
N ALA A 500 -18.45 5.68 12.98
CA ALA A 500 -18.03 5.53 14.37
C ALA A 500 -19.19 5.58 15.39
N GLY A 501 -20.41 5.89 14.95
CA GLY A 501 -21.60 6.02 15.80
C GLY A 501 -21.79 7.41 16.42
N ASP A 502 -20.93 8.38 16.10
CA ASP A 502 -21.04 9.76 16.59
C ASP A 502 -21.86 10.61 15.61
N LEU A 503 -23.18 10.46 15.70
CA LEU A 503 -24.12 11.16 14.83
C LEU A 503 -24.13 12.68 15.08
N LEU A 504 -23.84 13.13 16.32
CA LEU A 504 -23.84 14.55 16.67
C LEU A 504 -22.71 15.32 15.99
N ASN A 505 -21.48 14.78 15.99
CA ASN A 505 -20.38 15.42 15.27
C ASN A 505 -20.55 15.32 13.74
N ALA A 506 -21.16 14.24 13.24
CA ALA A 506 -21.55 14.16 11.83
C ALA A 506 -22.53 15.27 11.45
N GLU A 507 -23.56 15.52 12.27
CA GLU A 507 -24.51 16.63 12.09
C GLU A 507 -23.84 18.00 12.17
N SER A 508 -22.90 18.20 13.11
CA SER A 508 -22.16 19.46 13.22
C SER A 508 -21.42 19.81 11.92
N LEU A 509 -20.75 18.84 11.31
CA LEU A 509 -20.07 19.02 10.02
C LEU A 509 -21.04 19.28 8.86
N LEU A 510 -22.22 18.64 8.87
CA LEU A 510 -23.28 18.94 7.89
C LEU A 510 -23.80 20.37 8.07
N GLY A 511 -23.85 20.88 9.30
CA GLY A 511 -24.12 22.28 9.61
C GLY A 511 -23.09 23.23 9.01
N ASP A 512 -21.79 22.91 9.11
CA ASP A 512 -20.72 23.68 8.48
C ASP A 512 -20.87 23.72 6.95
N ILE A 513 -21.19 22.57 6.33
CA ILE A 513 -21.46 22.48 4.89
C ILE A 513 -22.71 23.31 4.52
N ALA A 514 -23.74 23.34 5.37
CA ALA A 514 -24.93 24.15 5.14
C ALA A 514 -24.64 25.66 5.15
N VAL A 515 -23.69 26.11 5.99
CA VAL A 515 -23.22 27.50 5.98
C VAL A 515 -22.48 27.81 4.67
N ILE A 516 -21.63 26.90 4.20
CA ILE A 516 -20.91 27.04 2.93
C ILE A 516 -21.91 27.09 1.75
N ALA A 517 -22.89 26.17 1.72
CA ALA A 517 -23.90 26.10 0.66
C ALA A 517 -24.72 27.41 0.56
N GLN A 518 -25.04 28.03 1.69
CA GLN A 518 -25.74 29.31 1.74
C GLN A 518 -24.83 30.48 1.31
N ALA A 519 -23.55 30.46 1.69
CA ALA A 519 -22.60 31.49 1.25
C ALA A 519 -22.34 31.42 -0.26
N LEU A 520 -22.36 30.21 -0.84
CA LEU A 520 -22.18 29.92 -2.25
C LEU A 520 -23.53 29.70 -2.97
N ALA A 521 -24.56 30.47 -2.61
CA ALA A 521 -25.97 30.26 -2.96
C ALA A 521 -26.31 29.97 -4.45
N THR A 522 -25.37 30.15 -5.38
CA THR A 522 -25.50 29.85 -6.80
C THR A 522 -25.08 28.42 -7.19
N ASP A 523 -24.40 27.67 -6.32
CA ASP A 523 -23.90 26.32 -6.62
C ASP A 523 -24.89 25.22 -6.16
N ALA A 524 -25.68 24.72 -7.11
CA ALA A 524 -26.63 23.63 -6.87
C ALA A 524 -25.95 22.32 -6.43
N ILE A 525 -24.72 22.03 -6.87
CA ILE A 525 -24.04 20.75 -6.59
C ILE A 525 -23.74 20.62 -5.10
N ILE A 526 -23.36 21.72 -4.45
CA ILE A 526 -23.09 21.75 -3.00
C ILE A 526 -24.35 21.38 -2.20
N TYR A 527 -25.52 21.91 -2.58
CA TYR A 527 -26.79 21.51 -1.96
C TYR A 527 -27.09 20.01 -2.15
N GLY A 528 -26.81 19.46 -3.33
CA GLY A 528 -26.95 18.02 -3.59
C GLY A 528 -26.07 17.16 -2.67
N LYS A 529 -24.81 17.56 -2.47
CA LYS A 529 -23.86 16.90 -1.55
C LYS A 529 -24.33 17.00 -0.10
N LEU A 530 -24.75 18.19 0.35
CA LEU A 530 -25.30 18.42 1.69
C LEU A 530 -26.51 17.53 1.97
N ILE A 531 -27.49 17.54 1.08
CA ILE A 531 -28.72 16.74 1.23
C ILE A 531 -28.41 15.24 1.26
N SER A 532 -27.45 14.79 0.44
CA SER A 532 -26.99 13.39 0.47
C SER A 532 -26.35 13.02 1.81
N GLY A 533 -25.56 13.93 2.40
CA GLY A 533 -24.99 13.76 3.73
C GLY A 533 -26.04 13.68 4.84
N ILE A 534 -26.97 14.66 4.86
CA ILE A 534 -28.11 14.68 5.79
C ILE A 534 -28.93 13.41 5.68
N LYS A 535 -29.23 12.98 4.45
CA LYS A 535 -29.95 11.75 4.16
C LYS A 535 -29.27 10.52 4.80
N ASN A 536 -27.95 10.38 4.67
CA ASN A 536 -27.23 9.25 5.24
C ASN A 536 -27.27 9.23 6.78
N VAL A 537 -27.25 10.40 7.44
CA VAL A 537 -27.38 10.50 8.90
C VAL A 537 -28.82 10.24 9.34
N ALA A 538 -29.81 10.77 8.62
CA ALA A 538 -31.22 10.49 8.88
C ALA A 538 -31.54 8.99 8.73
N ASP A 539 -31.03 8.34 7.67
CA ASP A 539 -31.17 6.90 7.45
C ASP A 539 -30.52 6.09 8.60
N ALA A 540 -29.41 6.57 9.19
CA ALA A 540 -28.78 5.93 10.34
C ALA A 540 -29.66 6.01 11.60
N TYR A 541 -30.29 7.17 11.87
CA TYR A 541 -31.26 7.31 12.97
C TYR A 541 -32.52 6.46 12.75
N ILE A 542 -33.04 6.40 11.51
CA ILE A 542 -34.18 5.56 11.15
C ILE A 542 -33.85 4.08 11.40
N ALA A 543 -32.65 3.63 11.02
CA ALA A 543 -32.24 2.24 11.19
C ALA A 543 -32.18 1.81 12.67
N VAL A 544 -31.82 2.70 13.59
CA VAL A 544 -31.83 2.45 15.04
C VAL A 544 -33.17 2.76 15.71
N GLY A 545 -34.17 3.20 14.95
CA GLY A 545 -35.52 3.52 15.43
C GLY A 545 -35.65 4.88 16.13
N ASP A 546 -34.63 5.75 16.06
CA ASP A 546 -34.69 7.10 16.61
C ASP A 546 -35.34 8.06 15.59
N PHE A 547 -36.65 7.90 15.41
CA PHE A 547 -37.42 8.74 14.50
C PHE A 547 -37.50 10.21 14.96
N ALA A 548 -37.27 10.48 16.26
CA ALA A 548 -37.28 11.84 16.80
C ALA A 548 -36.05 12.64 16.33
N ALA A 549 -34.87 12.02 16.30
CA ALA A 549 -33.67 12.62 15.74
C ALA A 549 -33.66 12.64 14.20
N ALA A 550 -34.23 11.62 13.54
CA ALA A 550 -34.32 11.59 12.08
C ALA A 550 -35.24 12.67 11.49
N SER A 551 -36.38 12.96 12.12
CA SER A 551 -37.39 13.88 11.61
C SER A 551 -36.86 15.29 11.27
N PRO A 552 -36.12 16.00 12.14
CA PRO A 552 -35.60 17.33 11.83
C PRO A 552 -34.59 17.32 10.68
N LEU A 553 -33.84 16.23 10.49
CA LEU A 553 -32.93 16.07 9.36
C LEU A 553 -33.68 15.92 8.04
N VAL A 554 -34.74 15.11 8.00
CA VAL A 554 -35.60 14.98 6.80
C VAL A 554 -36.31 16.30 6.49
N GLU A 555 -36.71 17.06 7.51
CA GLU A 555 -37.24 18.42 7.33
C GLU A 555 -36.17 19.38 6.79
N ALA A 556 -34.94 19.29 7.27
CA ALA A 556 -33.81 20.05 6.72
C ALA A 556 -33.56 19.70 5.25
N MET A 557 -33.67 18.43 4.85
CA MET A 557 -33.59 18.03 3.43
C MET A 557 -34.66 18.73 2.58
N ASP A 558 -35.91 18.80 3.06
CA ASP A 558 -37.00 19.52 2.38
C ASP A 558 -36.68 21.01 2.23
N ASN A 559 -36.22 21.65 3.32
CA ASN A 559 -35.87 23.06 3.34
C ASN A 559 -34.71 23.38 2.39
N TYR A 560 -33.63 22.59 2.41
CA TYR A 560 -32.49 22.79 1.51
C TYR A 560 -32.82 22.45 0.05
N SER A 561 -33.73 21.52 -0.19
CA SER A 561 -34.26 21.27 -1.56
C SER A 561 -35.04 22.48 -2.09
N ALA A 562 -35.72 23.22 -1.20
CA ALA A 562 -36.38 24.47 -1.56
C ALA A 562 -35.40 25.63 -1.78
N LEU A 563 -34.29 25.67 -1.03
CA LEU A 563 -33.23 26.69 -1.13
C LEU A 563 -32.23 26.45 -2.28
N THR A 564 -32.19 25.24 -2.84
CA THR A 564 -31.38 24.95 -4.02
C THR A 564 -31.74 25.96 -5.13
N PRO A 565 -30.77 26.74 -5.66
CA PRO A 565 -31.03 27.96 -6.41
C PRO A 565 -32.08 27.81 -7.52
N ALA A 566 -32.95 28.81 -7.67
CA ALA A 566 -33.91 28.85 -8.77
C ALA A 566 -33.25 29.39 -10.07
N TYR A 567 -33.83 29.05 -11.21
CA TYR A 567 -33.47 29.49 -12.56
C TYR A 567 -32.94 30.95 -12.66
N ALA A 568 -31.78 31.16 -13.27
CA ALA A 568 -31.29 32.47 -13.71
C ALA A 568 -30.68 32.37 -15.14
N PRO A 569 -31.12 33.16 -16.13
CA PRO A 569 -30.58 33.11 -17.50
C PRO A 569 -29.29 33.97 -17.67
N PRO A 570 -28.37 33.71 -18.63
CA PRO A 570 -28.39 32.70 -19.72
C PRO A 570 -27.09 31.86 -19.92
N THR A 571 -27.22 30.83 -20.79
CA THR A 571 -26.20 29.97 -21.47
C THR A 571 -25.68 28.71 -20.77
N SER A 572 -26.50 27.64 -20.77
CA SER A 572 -26.12 26.21 -20.82
C SER A 572 -25.85 25.36 -19.54
N PRO A 573 -25.87 25.83 -18.27
CA PRO A 573 -25.96 24.96 -17.08
C PRO A 573 -27.41 24.53 -16.73
N LEU A 574 -28.34 24.72 -17.67
CA LEU A 574 -29.76 25.04 -17.46
C LEU A 574 -30.61 23.89 -16.88
N LEU A 575 -30.21 22.64 -17.08
CA LEU A 575 -31.03 21.46 -16.75
C LEU A 575 -30.67 20.85 -15.39
N ILE A 576 -29.48 21.13 -14.88
CA ILE A 576 -28.93 20.42 -13.71
C ILE A 576 -29.67 20.80 -12.43
N THR A 577 -29.95 22.08 -12.24
CA THR A 577 -30.58 22.58 -10.99
C THR A 577 -32.02 22.13 -10.83
N TYR A 578 -32.82 22.20 -11.90
CA TYR A 578 -34.19 21.64 -11.92
C TYR A 578 -34.19 20.14 -11.62
N LYS A 579 -33.34 19.38 -12.33
CA LYS A 579 -33.18 17.93 -12.13
C LYS A 579 -32.82 17.60 -10.69
N LEU A 580 -31.91 18.36 -10.11
CA LEU A 580 -31.42 18.14 -8.75
C LEU A 580 -32.51 18.42 -7.70
N ARG A 581 -33.33 19.47 -7.88
CA ARG A 581 -34.47 19.75 -6.97
C ARG A 581 -35.51 18.63 -6.99
N ILE A 582 -35.89 18.15 -8.18
CA ILE A 582 -36.82 17.01 -8.29
C ILE A 582 -36.22 15.76 -7.65
N PHE A 583 -34.93 15.50 -7.88
CA PHE A 583 -34.23 14.38 -7.27
C PHE A 583 -34.22 14.45 -5.75
N ASN A 584 -33.78 15.58 -5.19
CA ASN A 584 -33.68 15.78 -3.75
C ASN A 584 -35.04 15.65 -3.06
N TRP A 585 -36.08 16.31 -3.59
CA TRP A 585 -37.42 16.16 -3.04
C TRP A 585 -37.97 14.74 -3.16
N SER A 586 -37.68 14.02 -4.25
CA SER A 586 -38.12 12.62 -4.38
C SER A 586 -37.43 11.72 -3.34
N GLU A 587 -36.15 11.95 -3.04
CA GLU A 587 -35.44 11.26 -1.96
C GLU A 587 -35.98 11.65 -0.57
N THR A 588 -36.34 12.92 -0.35
CA THR A 588 -37.00 13.40 0.88
C THR A 588 -38.37 12.75 1.08
N ALA A 589 -39.19 12.65 0.03
CA ALA A 589 -40.48 11.98 0.07
C ALA A 589 -40.34 10.50 0.46
N LYS A 590 -39.31 9.82 -0.04
CA LYS A 590 -39.01 8.45 0.35
C LYS A 590 -38.76 8.31 1.87
N ARG A 591 -37.99 9.22 2.47
CA ARG A 591 -37.73 9.20 3.92
C ARG A 591 -38.95 9.61 4.74
N TYR A 592 -39.77 10.54 4.26
CA TYR A 592 -41.07 10.79 4.88
C TYR A 592 -41.97 9.55 4.86
N ALA A 593 -41.96 8.77 3.78
CA ALA A 593 -42.67 7.49 3.73
C ALA A 593 -42.09 6.48 4.73
N ASP A 594 -40.75 6.39 4.85
CA ASP A 594 -40.08 5.54 5.84
C ASP A 594 -40.42 5.94 7.29
N LEU A 595 -40.61 7.23 7.55
CA LEU A 595 -41.08 7.78 8.83
C LEU A 595 -42.62 7.66 9.02
N GLY A 596 -43.34 7.08 8.06
CA GLY A 596 -44.80 6.94 8.10
C GLY A 596 -45.58 8.26 7.92
N ASN A 597 -44.93 9.33 7.48
CA ASN A 597 -45.53 10.65 7.32
C ASN A 597 -46.14 10.85 5.92
N GLY A 598 -47.25 10.16 5.66
CA GLY A 598 -47.96 10.24 4.37
C GLY A 598 -48.38 11.66 3.97
N THR A 599 -48.73 12.51 4.94
CA THR A 599 -49.06 13.93 4.71
C THR A 599 -47.90 14.67 4.06
N LYS A 600 -46.68 14.51 4.58
CA LYS A 600 -45.48 15.15 4.02
C LYS A 600 -45.09 14.59 2.65
N VAL A 601 -45.30 13.29 2.40
CA VAL A 601 -45.12 12.71 1.06
C VAL A 601 -46.02 13.40 0.04
N VAL A 602 -47.29 13.62 0.40
CA VAL A 602 -48.26 14.32 -0.45
C VAL A 602 -47.92 15.81 -0.62
N GLU A 603 -47.43 16.49 0.41
CA GLU A 603 -46.93 17.88 0.29
C GLU A 603 -45.79 17.96 -0.73
N VAL A 604 -44.80 17.06 -0.64
CA VAL A 604 -43.68 16.99 -1.59
C VAL A 604 -44.18 16.68 -3.01
N PHE A 605 -45.16 15.79 -3.16
CA PHE A 605 -45.81 15.55 -4.44
C PHE A 605 -46.34 16.85 -5.05
N TYR A 606 -47.09 17.65 -4.30
CA TYR A 606 -47.60 18.92 -4.81
C TYR A 606 -46.48 19.93 -5.10
N LYS A 607 -45.42 20.01 -4.29
CA LYS A 607 -44.24 20.85 -4.58
C LYS A 607 -43.59 20.48 -5.92
N ILE A 608 -43.39 19.19 -6.18
CA ILE A 608 -42.86 18.71 -7.47
C ILE A 608 -43.84 19.03 -8.59
N GLN A 609 -45.14 18.80 -8.42
CA GLN A 609 -46.14 19.15 -9.46
C GLN A 609 -46.15 20.65 -9.78
N GLU A 610 -46.06 21.52 -8.78
CA GLU A 610 -46.00 22.97 -8.99
C GLU A 610 -44.70 23.40 -9.70
N LEU A 611 -43.54 22.88 -9.28
CA LEU A 611 -42.27 23.16 -9.96
C LEU A 611 -42.34 22.82 -11.46
N ARG A 612 -43.06 21.74 -11.79
CA ARG A 612 -43.26 21.28 -13.17
C ARG A 612 -44.26 22.11 -13.98
N LYS A 613 -45.15 22.85 -13.32
CA LYS A 613 -46.10 23.78 -13.99
C LYS A 613 -45.45 25.11 -14.36
N VAL A 614 -44.50 25.58 -13.54
CA VAL A 614 -43.92 26.93 -13.65
C VAL A 614 -42.81 27.03 -14.73
N GLU A 615 -42.14 25.93 -15.07
CA GLU A 615 -40.99 25.91 -16.00
C GLU A 615 -41.35 25.22 -17.34
N GLY A 616 -42.31 25.82 -18.08
CA GLY A 616 -42.93 25.29 -19.30
C GLY A 616 -42.04 25.22 -20.55
N SER A 617 -40.89 24.54 -20.49
CA SER A 617 -40.02 24.25 -21.65
C SER A 617 -39.55 22.78 -21.65
N ALA A 618 -38.59 22.40 -22.51
CA ALA A 618 -38.09 21.03 -22.71
C ALA A 618 -37.69 20.28 -21.41
N GLU A 619 -37.54 21.00 -20.29
CA GLU A 619 -37.28 20.52 -18.93
C GLU A 619 -38.42 19.69 -18.29
N ALA A 620 -39.68 19.83 -18.74
CA ALA A 620 -40.83 19.06 -18.22
C ALA A 620 -40.74 17.53 -18.48
N THR A 621 -39.71 17.08 -19.20
CA THR A 621 -39.43 15.70 -19.61
C THR A 621 -38.51 14.92 -18.67
N TYR A 622 -38.06 15.49 -17.55
CA TYR A 622 -37.23 14.76 -16.59
C TYR A 622 -38.05 13.95 -15.58
N TRP A 623 -38.22 12.65 -15.86
CA TRP A 623 -39.06 11.76 -15.08
C TRP A 623 -38.28 10.80 -14.17
N GLY A 624 -36.98 10.62 -14.39
CA GLY A 624 -36.14 9.69 -13.64
C GLY A 624 -36.33 9.66 -12.12
N PRO A 625 -36.23 10.78 -11.39
CA PRO A 625 -36.44 10.77 -9.94
C PRO A 625 -37.91 10.74 -9.51
N VAL A 626 -38.82 11.19 -10.38
CA VAL A 626 -40.28 11.15 -10.14
C VAL A 626 -40.76 9.69 -9.98
N VAL A 627 -40.05 8.74 -10.59
CA VAL A 627 -40.25 7.31 -10.39
C VAL A 627 -40.17 6.91 -8.91
N SER A 628 -39.22 7.45 -8.14
CA SER A 628 -39.12 7.17 -6.70
C SER A 628 -40.29 7.77 -5.90
N LEU A 629 -40.88 8.87 -6.38
CA LEU A 629 -42.06 9.47 -5.78
C LEU A 629 -43.32 8.63 -6.00
N VAL A 630 -43.46 8.00 -7.18
CA VAL A 630 -44.54 7.02 -7.44
C VAL A 630 -44.49 5.91 -6.39
N GLU A 631 -43.30 5.32 -6.19
CA GLU A 631 -43.09 4.28 -5.17
C GLU A 631 -43.44 4.80 -3.76
N SER A 632 -42.95 5.99 -3.39
CA SER A 632 -43.20 6.59 -2.07
C SER A 632 -44.68 6.84 -1.80
N LEU A 633 -45.42 7.38 -2.77
CA LEU A 633 -46.88 7.57 -2.67
C LEU A 633 -47.60 6.23 -2.52
N TYR A 634 -47.18 5.23 -3.31
CA TYR A 634 -47.78 3.91 -3.26
C TYR A 634 -47.60 3.26 -1.89
N ARG A 635 -46.38 3.34 -1.32
CA ARG A 635 -46.02 2.80 0.00
C ARG A 635 -46.84 3.40 1.15
N VAL A 636 -47.19 4.68 1.08
CA VAL A 636 -48.03 5.34 2.10
C VAL A 636 -49.54 5.18 1.86
N GLY A 637 -49.95 4.31 0.93
CA GLY A 637 -51.35 4.02 0.65
C GLY A 637 -52.04 4.98 -0.33
N GLU A 638 -51.31 5.94 -0.91
CA GLU A 638 -51.82 6.89 -1.91
C GLU A 638 -51.78 6.28 -3.33
N THR A 639 -52.33 5.07 -3.46
CA THR A 639 -52.22 4.23 -4.68
C THR A 639 -52.81 4.92 -5.90
N ALA A 640 -53.95 5.61 -5.76
CA ALA A 640 -54.57 6.36 -6.85
C ALA A 640 -53.66 7.48 -7.37
N LYS A 641 -53.05 8.28 -6.48
CA LYS A 641 -52.13 9.36 -6.85
C LYS A 641 -50.84 8.80 -7.47
N ALA A 642 -50.32 7.70 -6.92
CA ALA A 642 -49.14 7.02 -7.45
C ALA A 642 -49.35 6.53 -8.88
N LEU A 643 -50.47 5.83 -9.14
CA LEU A 643 -50.79 5.32 -10.46
C LEU A 643 -51.14 6.44 -11.44
N GLU A 644 -51.81 7.51 -11.00
CA GLU A 644 -52.02 8.72 -11.81
C GLU A 644 -50.68 9.34 -12.21
N LEU A 645 -49.76 9.51 -11.26
CA LEU A 645 -48.43 10.05 -11.52
C LEU A 645 -47.63 9.18 -12.50
N ALA A 646 -47.69 7.85 -12.36
CA ALA A 646 -47.05 6.91 -13.29
C ALA A 646 -47.62 7.02 -14.72
N ASN A 647 -48.94 7.20 -14.85
CA ASN A 647 -49.60 7.38 -16.14
C ASN A 647 -49.30 8.75 -16.78
N ASN A 648 -48.99 9.77 -15.98
CA ASN A 648 -48.58 11.09 -16.49
C ASN A 648 -47.15 11.09 -17.07
N ILE A 649 -46.32 10.08 -16.74
CA ILE A 649 -45.02 9.86 -17.39
C ILE A 649 -45.28 9.48 -18.87
N PRO A 650 -44.51 10.00 -19.85
CA PRO A 650 -44.72 9.72 -21.27
C PRO A 650 -44.89 8.23 -21.55
N SER A 651 -45.98 7.90 -22.23
CA SER A 651 -46.39 6.51 -22.43
C SER A 651 -45.31 5.71 -23.17
N GLY A 652 -44.95 4.54 -22.63
CA GLY A 652 -43.92 3.67 -23.19
C GLY A 652 -42.47 4.15 -23.01
N SER A 653 -42.24 5.24 -22.27
CA SER A 653 -40.89 5.69 -21.93
C SER A 653 -40.22 4.79 -20.89
N ALA A 654 -38.88 4.78 -20.86
CA ALA A 654 -38.10 4.02 -19.89
C ALA A 654 -38.45 4.37 -18.44
N ASP A 655 -38.73 5.65 -18.15
CA ASP A 655 -39.11 6.10 -16.82
C ASP A 655 -40.50 5.60 -16.40
N GLN A 656 -41.48 5.58 -17.32
CA GLN A 656 -42.81 5.04 -17.02
C GLN A 656 -42.74 3.55 -16.71
N ILE A 657 -42.04 2.81 -17.57
CA ILE A 657 -41.81 1.38 -17.39
C ILE A 657 -41.15 1.14 -16.03
N LYS A 658 -40.13 1.93 -15.68
CA LYS A 658 -39.44 1.83 -14.39
C LYS A 658 -40.38 2.09 -13.19
N ALA A 659 -41.31 3.04 -13.29
CA ALA A 659 -42.30 3.28 -12.24
C ALA A 659 -43.19 2.06 -11.99
N PHE A 660 -43.73 1.45 -13.05
CA PHE A 660 -44.51 0.23 -12.93
C PHE A 660 -43.68 -0.96 -12.45
N LYS A 661 -42.41 -1.07 -12.88
CA LYS A 661 -41.46 -2.08 -12.39
C LYS A 661 -41.29 -1.98 -10.86
N LEU A 662 -41.13 -0.78 -10.30
CA LEU A 662 -41.01 -0.58 -8.85
C LEU A 662 -42.30 -0.93 -8.10
N VAL A 663 -43.47 -0.52 -8.61
CA VAL A 663 -44.76 -0.85 -8.01
C VAL A 663 -44.99 -2.36 -7.98
N ALA A 664 -44.74 -3.06 -9.10
CA ALA A 664 -44.86 -4.52 -9.17
C ALA A 664 -43.88 -5.23 -8.23
N THR A 665 -42.65 -4.72 -8.12
CA THR A 665 -41.65 -5.25 -7.18
C THR A 665 -42.09 -5.08 -5.74
N TYR A 666 -42.66 -3.92 -5.38
CA TYR A 666 -43.23 -3.70 -4.05
C TYR A 666 -44.40 -4.64 -3.76
N GLU A 667 -45.34 -4.81 -4.69
CA GLU A 667 -46.46 -5.76 -4.55
C GLU A 667 -45.96 -7.19 -4.34
N ALA A 668 -44.97 -7.63 -5.13
CA ALA A 668 -44.35 -8.94 -4.95
C ALA A 668 -43.75 -9.07 -3.55
N LEU A 669 -43.00 -8.06 -3.07
CA LEU A 669 -42.42 -8.00 -1.72
C LEU A 669 -43.47 -8.03 -0.60
N GLN A 670 -44.68 -7.51 -0.82
CA GLN A 670 -45.79 -7.57 0.13
C GLN A 670 -46.55 -8.91 0.11
N GLY A 671 -46.25 -9.82 -0.83
CA GLY A 671 -46.94 -11.11 -0.95
C GLY A 671 -47.95 -11.18 -2.11
N ASN A 672 -48.18 -10.07 -2.81
CA ASN A 672 -49.25 -9.93 -3.79
C ASN A 672 -48.76 -10.28 -5.20
N MET A 673 -48.33 -11.54 -5.40
CA MET A 673 -47.76 -12.01 -6.67
C MET A 673 -48.73 -11.90 -7.85
N GLU A 674 -50.03 -12.08 -7.62
CA GLU A 674 -51.06 -11.93 -8.66
C GLU A 674 -51.10 -10.49 -9.19
N THR A 675 -51.10 -9.49 -8.30
CA THR A 675 -51.05 -8.07 -8.67
C THR A 675 -49.76 -7.75 -9.41
N ALA A 676 -48.61 -8.23 -8.91
CA ALA A 676 -47.32 -8.03 -9.56
C ALA A 676 -47.31 -8.59 -10.99
N PHE A 677 -47.80 -9.82 -11.19
CA PHE A 677 -47.90 -10.43 -12.52
C PHE A 677 -48.91 -9.75 -13.43
N SER A 678 -50.01 -9.20 -12.88
CA SER A 678 -50.94 -8.41 -13.67
C SER A 678 -50.28 -7.17 -14.28
N ILE A 679 -49.34 -6.54 -13.55
CA ILE A 679 -48.55 -5.40 -14.06
C ILE A 679 -47.56 -5.87 -15.12
N VAL A 680 -46.89 -7.01 -14.91
CA VAL A 680 -45.96 -7.63 -15.89
C VAL A 680 -46.66 -7.95 -17.21
N ASP A 681 -47.90 -8.42 -17.16
CA ASP A 681 -48.66 -8.83 -18.36
C ASP A 681 -49.38 -7.66 -19.05
N ASN A 682 -49.51 -6.52 -18.37
CA ASN A 682 -50.15 -5.35 -18.93
C ASN A 682 -49.24 -4.65 -19.94
N ARG A 683 -49.52 -4.85 -21.23
CA ARG A 683 -48.79 -4.23 -22.35
C ARG A 683 -48.84 -2.71 -22.38
N SER A 684 -49.81 -2.08 -21.71
CA SER A 684 -49.85 -0.63 -21.55
C SER A 684 -48.86 -0.13 -20.50
N TYR A 685 -48.44 -0.98 -19.57
CA TYR A 685 -47.47 -0.64 -18.51
C TYR A 685 -46.05 -1.08 -18.88
N VAL A 686 -45.91 -2.29 -19.43
CA VAL A 686 -44.63 -2.88 -19.85
C VAL A 686 -44.78 -3.44 -21.27
N PRO A 687 -44.55 -2.61 -22.31
CA PRO A 687 -44.91 -2.96 -23.69
C PRO A 687 -44.01 -4.03 -24.32
N LYS A 688 -42.69 -3.97 -24.06
CA LYS A 688 -41.69 -4.85 -24.69
C LYS A 688 -41.44 -6.10 -23.86
N ASP A 689 -41.22 -7.24 -24.52
CA ASP A 689 -40.89 -8.50 -23.84
C ASP A 689 -39.55 -8.42 -23.09
N GLU A 690 -38.55 -7.73 -23.65
CA GLU A 690 -37.27 -7.44 -22.98
C GLU A 690 -37.46 -6.80 -21.60
N ASP A 691 -38.34 -5.80 -21.51
CA ASP A 691 -38.65 -5.11 -20.25
C ASP A 691 -39.43 -5.97 -19.26
N ARG A 692 -40.23 -6.91 -19.76
CA ARG A 692 -40.98 -7.86 -18.93
C ARG A 692 -40.05 -8.90 -18.33
N VAL A 693 -39.13 -9.44 -19.13
CA VAL A 693 -38.08 -10.35 -18.62
C VAL A 693 -37.20 -9.58 -17.63
N ASP A 694 -36.83 -8.33 -17.93
CA ASP A 694 -36.06 -7.47 -17.02
C ASP A 694 -36.76 -7.27 -15.66
N LEU A 695 -38.06 -6.96 -15.65
CA LEU A 695 -38.87 -6.84 -14.42
C LEU A 695 -38.91 -8.14 -13.60
N LEU A 696 -38.93 -9.29 -14.25
CA LEU A 696 -38.93 -10.58 -13.56
C LEU A 696 -37.53 -11.00 -13.09
N THR A 697 -36.47 -10.36 -13.61
CA THR A 697 -35.07 -10.73 -13.38
C THR A 697 -34.22 -9.46 -13.14
N TYR A 698 -33.27 -9.21 -14.04
CA TYR A 698 -32.51 -7.99 -14.30
C TYR A 698 -31.92 -8.07 -15.72
N PHE A 699 -32.67 -8.55 -16.72
CA PHE A 699 -32.25 -8.85 -18.10
C PHE A 699 -31.41 -7.74 -18.79
N THR A 700 -31.89 -6.50 -18.89
CA THR A 700 -31.17 -5.40 -19.57
C THR A 700 -30.66 -4.32 -18.61
N SER A 701 -31.17 -4.29 -17.38
CA SER A 701 -30.79 -3.35 -16.35
C SER A 701 -29.79 -3.96 -15.38
N SER A 702 -28.91 -3.14 -14.79
CA SER A 702 -28.07 -3.57 -13.66
C SER A 702 -28.83 -3.58 -12.33
N ARG A 703 -30.09 -3.12 -12.30
CA ARG A 703 -30.92 -3.06 -11.09
C ARG A 703 -31.76 -4.33 -10.93
N PRO A 704 -31.77 -4.95 -9.73
CA PRO A 704 -32.60 -6.10 -9.46
C PRO A 704 -34.08 -5.71 -9.34
N TYR A 705 -34.97 -6.54 -9.91
CA TYR A 705 -36.42 -6.44 -9.74
C TYR A 705 -36.96 -7.73 -9.08
N ILE A 706 -38.16 -8.18 -9.44
CA ILE A 706 -38.95 -9.17 -8.70
C ILE A 706 -38.11 -10.41 -8.32
N GLY A 707 -37.50 -11.11 -9.29
CA GLY A 707 -36.78 -12.36 -9.04
C GLY A 707 -35.61 -12.19 -8.06
N GLN A 708 -34.66 -11.31 -8.34
CA GLN A 708 -33.48 -11.10 -7.49
C GLN A 708 -33.85 -10.47 -6.14
N VAL A 709 -34.81 -9.54 -6.09
CA VAL A 709 -35.26 -8.93 -4.84
C VAL A 709 -35.90 -9.97 -3.93
N LEU A 710 -36.71 -10.89 -4.48
CA LEU A 710 -37.29 -11.98 -3.70
C LEU A 710 -36.22 -12.96 -3.19
N ILE A 711 -35.23 -13.31 -4.02
CA ILE A 711 -34.07 -14.13 -3.60
C ILE A 711 -33.34 -13.48 -2.42
N ASN A 712 -33.02 -12.18 -2.52
CA ASN A 712 -32.32 -11.43 -1.47
C ASN A 712 -33.12 -11.36 -0.16
N ASN A 713 -34.44 -11.54 -0.20
CA ASN A 713 -35.32 -11.57 0.98
C ASN A 713 -35.69 -13.00 1.42
N GLY A 714 -35.02 -14.03 0.90
CA GLY A 714 -35.27 -15.44 1.25
C GLY A 714 -36.59 -16.01 0.72
N ARG A 715 -37.26 -15.32 -0.21
CA ARG A 715 -38.58 -15.68 -0.76
C ARG A 715 -38.44 -16.52 -2.04
N PHE A 716 -37.79 -17.68 -1.91
CA PHE A 716 -37.38 -18.51 -3.05
C PHE A 716 -38.56 -19.11 -3.84
N ASN A 717 -39.69 -19.39 -3.20
CA ASN A 717 -40.85 -19.95 -3.89
C ASN A 717 -41.48 -18.92 -4.86
N GLU A 718 -41.65 -17.68 -4.42
CA GLU A 718 -42.13 -16.61 -5.30
C GLU A 718 -41.09 -16.24 -6.35
N ALA A 719 -39.80 -16.27 -6.01
CA ALA A 719 -38.73 -16.05 -6.97
C ALA A 719 -38.81 -17.07 -8.12
N ARG A 720 -38.93 -18.37 -7.83
CA ARG A 720 -39.10 -19.41 -8.86
C ARG A 720 -40.29 -19.13 -9.78
N GLN A 721 -41.42 -18.67 -9.25
CA GLN A 721 -42.58 -18.33 -10.08
C GLN A 721 -42.27 -17.19 -11.06
N ALA A 722 -41.53 -16.17 -10.60
CA ALA A 722 -41.11 -15.06 -11.45
C ALA A 722 -40.12 -15.52 -12.55
N LEU A 723 -39.13 -16.35 -12.20
CA LEU A 723 -38.13 -16.87 -13.14
C LEU A 723 -38.76 -17.78 -14.21
N GLU A 724 -39.70 -18.65 -13.84
CA GLU A 724 -40.45 -19.48 -14.81
C GLU A 724 -41.24 -18.63 -15.81
N LYS A 725 -41.90 -17.57 -15.31
CA LYS A 725 -42.61 -16.63 -16.17
C LYS A 725 -41.64 -15.90 -17.12
N ALA A 726 -40.45 -15.54 -16.64
CA ALA A 726 -39.42 -14.90 -17.45
C ALA A 726 -38.91 -15.85 -18.56
N LYS A 727 -38.64 -17.11 -18.22
CA LYS A 727 -38.27 -18.15 -19.20
C LYS A 727 -39.34 -18.31 -20.27
N SER A 728 -40.61 -18.40 -19.89
CA SER A 728 -41.72 -18.54 -20.85
C SER A 728 -41.81 -17.36 -21.82
N ILE A 729 -41.51 -16.14 -21.36
CA ILE A 729 -41.46 -14.96 -22.25
C ILE A 729 -40.24 -15.06 -23.16
N LEU A 730 -39.06 -15.37 -22.59
CA LEU A 730 -37.79 -15.47 -23.30
C LEU A 730 -37.80 -16.52 -24.42
N ASP A 731 -38.43 -17.67 -24.19
CA ASP A 731 -38.57 -18.74 -25.21
C ASP A 731 -39.37 -18.27 -26.43
N GLY A 732 -40.30 -17.33 -26.25
CA GLY A 732 -41.11 -16.74 -27.32
C GLY A 732 -40.48 -15.51 -28.01
N MET A 733 -39.33 -15.03 -27.55
CA MET A 733 -38.70 -13.83 -28.10
C MET A 733 -37.96 -14.13 -29.41
N ILE A 734 -38.24 -13.33 -30.44
CA ILE A 734 -37.46 -13.27 -31.68
C ILE A 734 -36.68 -11.95 -31.65
N LEU A 735 -35.38 -12.03 -31.40
CA LEU A 735 -34.49 -10.87 -31.36
C LEU A 735 -33.64 -10.79 -32.64
N SER A 736 -33.29 -9.57 -33.02
CA SER A 736 -32.35 -9.33 -34.13
C SER A 736 -30.90 -9.65 -33.78
N ASN A 737 -30.60 -9.82 -32.47
CA ASN A 737 -29.29 -10.18 -31.93
C ASN A 737 -29.49 -11.28 -30.89
N ASN A 738 -29.06 -12.52 -31.19
CA ASN A 738 -29.24 -13.64 -30.26
C ASN A 738 -28.25 -13.57 -29.09
N LEU A 739 -27.15 -12.81 -29.18
CA LEU A 739 -26.22 -12.61 -28.06
C LEU A 739 -26.93 -12.05 -26.82
N THR A 740 -27.81 -11.06 -26.98
CA THR A 740 -28.60 -10.53 -25.87
C THR A 740 -29.53 -11.59 -25.27
N ARG A 741 -30.13 -12.44 -26.10
CA ARG A 741 -31.00 -13.54 -25.64
C ARG A 741 -30.23 -14.58 -24.84
N ILE A 742 -29.00 -14.86 -25.23
CA ILE A 742 -28.09 -15.83 -24.62
C ILE A 742 -27.53 -15.25 -23.32
N THR A 743 -26.71 -14.20 -23.42
CA THR A 743 -25.94 -13.64 -22.30
C THR A 743 -26.87 -13.00 -21.27
N ASN A 744 -27.80 -12.15 -21.70
CA ASN A 744 -28.68 -11.43 -20.77
C ASN A 744 -29.93 -12.21 -20.39
N GLY A 745 -30.27 -13.28 -21.12
CA GLY A 745 -31.44 -14.12 -20.89
C GLY A 745 -31.14 -15.42 -20.20
N TYR A 746 -30.79 -16.43 -20.99
CA TYR A 746 -30.64 -17.80 -20.50
C TYR A 746 -29.52 -17.92 -19.46
N VAL A 747 -28.35 -17.30 -19.70
CA VAL A 747 -27.22 -17.32 -18.76
C VAL A 747 -27.58 -16.63 -17.45
N ARG A 748 -28.18 -15.42 -17.48
CA ARG A 748 -28.64 -14.72 -16.25
C ARG A 748 -29.72 -15.48 -15.48
N LEU A 749 -30.66 -16.13 -16.18
CA LEU A 749 -31.64 -16.99 -15.50
C LEU A 749 -30.94 -18.15 -14.80
N ALA A 750 -29.95 -18.77 -15.43
CA ALA A 750 -29.16 -19.85 -14.82
C ALA A 750 -28.41 -19.36 -13.57
N GLU A 751 -27.78 -18.18 -13.62
CA GLU A 751 -27.15 -17.54 -12.45
C GLU A 751 -28.15 -17.35 -11.29
N LEU A 752 -29.35 -16.85 -11.59
CA LEU A 752 -30.41 -16.63 -10.59
C LEU A 752 -30.89 -17.92 -9.93
N TYR A 753 -31.02 -19.01 -10.71
CA TYR A 753 -31.31 -20.34 -10.16
C TYR A 753 -30.16 -20.86 -9.29
N THR A 754 -28.92 -20.67 -9.73
CA THR A 754 -27.71 -21.06 -8.99
C THR A 754 -27.67 -20.40 -7.61
N LYS A 755 -27.99 -19.10 -7.52
CA LYS A 755 -28.07 -18.36 -6.24
C LYS A 755 -29.09 -18.90 -5.24
N MET A 756 -30.13 -19.62 -5.69
CA MET A 756 -31.10 -20.26 -4.78
C MET A 756 -30.63 -21.62 -4.24
N GLY A 757 -29.65 -22.25 -4.90
CA GLY A 757 -28.86 -23.36 -4.37
C GLY A 757 -29.55 -24.72 -4.18
N SER A 758 -30.84 -24.89 -4.49
CA SER A 758 -31.48 -26.22 -4.34
C SER A 758 -31.10 -27.16 -5.50
N PRO A 759 -31.03 -28.49 -5.28
CA PRO A 759 -30.71 -29.45 -6.35
C PRO A 759 -31.63 -29.34 -7.57
N ALA A 760 -32.91 -29.01 -7.37
CA ALA A 760 -33.86 -28.80 -8.46
C ALA A 760 -33.59 -27.50 -9.24
N ASP A 761 -33.06 -26.47 -8.58
CA ASP A 761 -32.70 -25.20 -9.22
C ASP A 761 -31.42 -25.34 -10.06
N VAL A 762 -30.44 -26.14 -9.60
CA VAL A 762 -29.22 -26.49 -10.37
C VAL A 762 -29.58 -27.19 -11.68
N VAL A 763 -30.51 -28.15 -11.65
CA VAL A 763 -31.01 -28.80 -12.88
C VAL A 763 -31.62 -27.79 -13.85
N LYS A 764 -32.43 -26.85 -13.35
CA LYS A 764 -33.01 -25.80 -14.19
C LYS A 764 -31.97 -24.86 -14.78
N ALA A 765 -30.96 -24.50 -14.00
CA ALA A 765 -29.85 -23.68 -14.49
C ALA A 765 -29.13 -24.37 -15.65
N LYS A 766 -28.86 -25.68 -15.53
CA LYS A 766 -28.27 -26.47 -16.61
C LYS A 766 -29.14 -26.52 -17.87
N ASP A 767 -30.44 -26.76 -17.73
CA ASP A 767 -31.39 -26.76 -18.86
C ASP A 767 -31.42 -25.40 -19.59
N LEU A 768 -31.26 -24.30 -18.85
CA LEU A 768 -31.17 -22.95 -19.42
C LEU A 768 -29.87 -22.75 -20.21
N LEU A 769 -28.73 -23.21 -19.70
CA LEU A 769 -27.45 -23.13 -20.42
C LEU A 769 -27.47 -23.98 -21.70
N GLN A 770 -28.10 -25.15 -21.68
CA GLN A 770 -28.32 -25.95 -22.89
C GLN A 770 -29.23 -25.25 -23.90
N SER A 771 -30.29 -24.58 -23.41
CA SER A 771 -31.15 -23.76 -24.26
C SER A 771 -30.35 -22.62 -24.91
N ALA A 772 -29.44 -21.99 -24.16
CA ALA A 772 -28.55 -20.95 -24.65
C ALA A 772 -27.64 -21.44 -25.79
N GLN A 773 -27.04 -22.63 -25.64
CA GLN A 773 -26.22 -23.27 -26.68
C GLN A 773 -27.02 -23.58 -27.95
N SER A 774 -28.28 -24.00 -27.82
CA SER A 774 -29.12 -24.35 -28.97
C SER A 774 -29.50 -23.14 -29.84
N VAL A 775 -29.60 -21.95 -29.24
CA VAL A 775 -29.98 -20.70 -29.92
C VAL A 775 -28.80 -20.04 -30.65
N MET A 776 -27.58 -20.52 -30.39
CA MET A 776 -26.33 -19.93 -30.88
C MET A 776 -25.97 -20.33 -32.33
N ALA A 777 -26.59 -21.37 -32.89
CA ALA A 777 -26.25 -21.85 -34.25
C ALA A 777 -26.42 -20.71 -35.29
N ASP A 778 -25.34 -20.43 -36.03
CA ASP A 778 -25.23 -19.41 -37.09
C ASP A 778 -25.16 -17.93 -36.63
N ASP A 779 -24.79 -17.64 -35.38
CA ASP A 779 -24.65 -16.24 -34.89
C ASP A 779 -23.23 -15.66 -35.10
N PRO A 780 -23.08 -14.43 -35.63
CA PRO A 780 -21.77 -13.77 -35.79
C PRO A 780 -21.03 -13.49 -34.47
N TYR A 781 -21.68 -13.61 -33.31
CA TYR A 781 -21.10 -13.43 -31.97
C TYR A 781 -20.85 -14.76 -31.23
N VAL A 782 -20.80 -15.90 -31.94
CA VAL A 782 -20.65 -17.25 -31.37
C VAL A 782 -19.50 -17.39 -30.37
N VAL A 783 -18.34 -16.78 -30.62
CA VAL A 783 -17.18 -16.85 -29.70
C VAL A 783 -17.50 -16.20 -28.34
N THR A 784 -18.08 -15.00 -28.37
CA THR A 784 -18.51 -14.27 -27.16
C THR A 784 -19.59 -15.04 -26.40
N ALA A 785 -20.56 -15.63 -27.12
CA ALA A 785 -21.64 -16.40 -26.54
C ALA A 785 -21.12 -17.69 -25.87
N LEU A 786 -20.19 -18.41 -26.51
CA LEU A 786 -19.54 -19.59 -25.95
C LEU A 786 -18.81 -19.26 -24.65
N ALA A 787 -18.09 -18.13 -24.60
CA ALA A 787 -17.41 -17.69 -23.39
C ALA A 787 -18.38 -17.41 -22.22
N ASP A 788 -19.50 -16.70 -22.48
CA ASP A 788 -20.49 -16.41 -21.44
C ASP A 788 -21.21 -17.69 -20.95
N ILE A 789 -21.49 -18.64 -21.85
CA ILE A 789 -22.07 -19.94 -21.49
C ILE A 789 -21.07 -20.77 -20.67
N ALA A 790 -19.78 -20.75 -21.02
CA ALA A 790 -18.73 -21.45 -20.29
C ALA A 790 -18.66 -20.98 -18.83
N LEU A 791 -18.69 -19.66 -18.58
CA LEU A 791 -18.74 -19.10 -17.23
C LEU A 791 -20.02 -19.52 -16.48
N GLY A 792 -21.15 -19.64 -17.19
CA GLY A 792 -22.38 -20.21 -16.63
C GLY A 792 -22.21 -21.65 -16.15
N TYR A 793 -21.52 -22.51 -16.91
CA TYR A 793 -21.21 -23.88 -16.48
C TYR A 793 -20.19 -23.92 -15.33
N HIS A 794 -19.21 -23.01 -15.33
CA HIS A 794 -18.26 -22.88 -14.23
C HIS A 794 -18.97 -22.53 -12.91
N ASN A 795 -19.94 -21.60 -12.93
CA ASN A 795 -20.77 -21.27 -11.76
C ASN A 795 -21.62 -22.44 -11.23
N LEU A 796 -21.83 -23.49 -12.04
CA LEU A 796 -22.48 -24.74 -11.65
C LEU A 796 -21.48 -25.83 -11.22
N GLU A 797 -20.21 -25.48 -11.02
CA GLU A 797 -19.11 -26.39 -10.71
C GLU A 797 -18.83 -27.42 -11.84
N GLU A 798 -19.24 -27.14 -13.09
CA GLU A 798 -19.00 -27.99 -14.26
C GLU A 798 -17.80 -27.50 -15.11
N SER A 799 -16.64 -27.31 -14.48
CA SER A 799 -15.44 -26.73 -15.13
C SER A 799 -14.99 -27.47 -16.40
N ALA A 800 -15.14 -28.80 -16.48
CA ALA A 800 -14.79 -29.55 -17.68
C ALA A 800 -15.65 -29.18 -18.91
N ALA A 801 -16.96 -28.93 -18.69
CA ALA A 801 -17.85 -28.47 -19.76
C ALA A 801 -17.53 -27.02 -20.15
N ALA A 802 -17.19 -26.18 -19.17
CA ALA A 802 -16.75 -24.81 -19.39
C ALA A 802 -15.48 -24.74 -20.27
N LEU A 803 -14.44 -25.51 -19.93
CA LEU A 803 -13.19 -25.57 -20.69
C LEU A 803 -13.42 -26.05 -22.14
N THR A 804 -14.24 -27.09 -22.32
CA THR A 804 -14.59 -27.58 -23.67
C THR A 804 -15.20 -26.49 -24.55
N LEU A 805 -16.04 -25.62 -23.97
CA LEU A 805 -16.66 -24.50 -24.68
C LEU A 805 -15.66 -23.38 -24.97
N LEU A 806 -14.75 -23.08 -24.04
CA LEU A 806 -13.69 -22.09 -24.27
C LEU A 806 -12.68 -22.54 -25.31
N ASP A 807 -12.27 -23.80 -25.29
CA ASP A 807 -11.39 -24.39 -26.31
C ASP A 807 -12.04 -24.28 -27.69
N HIS A 808 -13.34 -24.58 -27.77
CA HIS A 808 -14.10 -24.40 -29.00
C HIS A 808 -14.16 -22.93 -29.42
N ALA A 809 -14.46 -22.01 -28.50
CA ALA A 809 -14.50 -20.58 -28.77
C ALA A 809 -13.15 -20.06 -29.30
N LYS A 810 -12.04 -20.48 -28.67
CA LYS A 810 -10.68 -20.15 -29.08
C LYS A 810 -10.37 -20.71 -30.46
N SER A 811 -10.72 -21.97 -30.73
CA SER A 811 -10.48 -22.58 -32.04
C SER A 811 -11.19 -21.83 -33.18
N LEU A 812 -12.39 -21.29 -32.93
CA LEU A 812 -13.11 -20.44 -33.88
C LEU A 812 -12.39 -19.10 -34.07
N ALA A 813 -11.96 -18.47 -32.97
CA ALA A 813 -11.22 -17.21 -33.01
C ALA A 813 -9.86 -17.31 -33.73
N ASP A 814 -9.18 -18.47 -33.63
CA ASP A 814 -7.88 -18.72 -34.26
C ASP A 814 -7.99 -18.86 -35.80
N VAL A 815 -9.15 -19.23 -36.35
CA VAL A 815 -9.37 -19.41 -37.80
C VAL A 815 -9.50 -18.07 -38.53
N ASP A 816 -10.45 -17.23 -38.13
CA ASP A 816 -10.62 -15.87 -38.66
C ASP A 816 -11.37 -15.00 -37.63
N PRO A 817 -10.66 -14.27 -36.76
CA PRO A 817 -11.30 -13.43 -35.75
C PRO A 817 -12.09 -12.26 -36.37
N ALA A 818 -11.84 -11.92 -37.65
CA ALA A 818 -12.57 -10.87 -38.35
C ALA A 818 -13.93 -11.33 -38.91
N GLN A 819 -14.14 -12.64 -39.09
CA GLN A 819 -15.41 -13.23 -39.57
C GLN A 819 -16.53 -13.12 -38.52
N TYR A 820 -16.19 -13.08 -37.23
CA TYR A 820 -17.15 -13.06 -36.12
C TYR A 820 -17.55 -11.65 -35.68
N ARG A 821 -17.86 -10.79 -36.66
CA ARG A 821 -18.28 -9.40 -36.42
C ARG A 821 -19.36 -8.95 -37.39
N ALA A 822 -20.42 -8.32 -36.87
CA ALA A 822 -21.31 -7.50 -37.69
C ALA A 822 -20.74 -6.07 -37.84
N ASN A 823 -20.57 -5.60 -39.08
CA ASN A 823 -20.41 -4.18 -39.45
C ASN A 823 -19.08 -3.45 -39.12
N VAL A 824 -17.89 -4.02 -39.35
CA VAL A 824 -16.66 -3.19 -39.44
C VAL A 824 -15.91 -3.36 -40.74
N THR A 825 -15.51 -2.21 -41.29
CA THR A 825 -14.71 -2.07 -42.49
C THR A 825 -13.36 -2.80 -42.35
N PRO A 826 -12.90 -3.56 -43.36
CA PRO A 826 -11.57 -4.16 -43.35
C PRO A 826 -10.48 -3.10 -43.07
N GLY A 827 -9.57 -3.39 -42.14
CA GLY A 827 -8.48 -2.49 -41.75
C GLY A 827 -8.15 -2.51 -40.26
N LEU A 828 -7.59 -1.40 -39.75
CA LEU A 828 -7.17 -1.21 -38.35
C LEU A 828 -8.24 -1.55 -37.31
N GLY A 829 -9.52 -1.29 -37.60
CA GLY A 829 -10.63 -1.63 -36.71
C GLY A 829 -10.86 -3.15 -36.53
N ALA A 830 -10.43 -3.99 -37.47
CA ALA A 830 -10.53 -5.45 -37.35
C ALA A 830 -9.47 -6.03 -36.41
N LYS A 831 -8.26 -5.47 -36.42
CA LYS A 831 -7.15 -5.89 -35.54
C LYS A 831 -7.44 -5.56 -34.07
N GLU A 832 -7.97 -4.36 -33.81
CA GLU A 832 -8.38 -3.96 -32.46
C GLU A 832 -9.48 -4.88 -31.92
N TYR A 833 -10.43 -5.28 -32.77
CA TYR A 833 -11.49 -6.22 -32.37
C TYR A 833 -10.95 -7.62 -32.09
N ALA A 834 -10.02 -8.13 -32.91
CA ALA A 834 -9.38 -9.40 -32.65
C ALA A 834 -8.69 -9.38 -31.27
N ALA A 835 -7.93 -8.33 -30.96
CA ALA A 835 -7.31 -8.17 -29.65
C ALA A 835 -8.34 -8.16 -28.50
N GLN A 836 -9.45 -7.43 -28.64
CA GLN A 836 -10.54 -7.42 -27.63
C GLN A 836 -11.21 -8.78 -27.46
N LEU A 837 -11.35 -9.55 -28.54
CA LEU A 837 -11.91 -10.89 -28.51
C LEU A 837 -11.00 -11.84 -27.72
N TYR A 838 -9.70 -11.83 -28.00
CA TYR A 838 -8.72 -12.61 -27.23
C TYR A 838 -8.65 -12.15 -25.78
N GLU A 839 -8.72 -10.84 -25.49
CA GLU A 839 -8.79 -10.35 -24.11
C GLU A 839 -9.99 -10.95 -23.35
N LYS A 840 -11.17 -11.04 -23.98
CA LYS A 840 -12.35 -11.69 -23.37
C LYS A 840 -12.13 -13.17 -23.12
N LEU A 841 -11.50 -13.89 -24.05
CA LEU A 841 -11.18 -15.31 -23.88
C LEU A 841 -10.17 -15.52 -22.75
N VAL A 842 -9.11 -14.71 -22.67
CA VAL A 842 -8.13 -14.77 -21.58
C VAL A 842 -8.81 -14.60 -20.22
N LYS A 843 -9.66 -13.57 -20.05
CA LYS A 843 -10.45 -13.36 -18.82
C LYS A 843 -11.34 -14.55 -18.46
N SER A 844 -11.83 -15.27 -19.48
CA SER A 844 -12.69 -16.43 -19.26
C SER A 844 -11.89 -17.65 -18.80
N TYR A 845 -10.68 -17.85 -19.32
CA TYR A 845 -9.75 -18.85 -18.82
C TYR A 845 -9.23 -18.51 -17.41
N GLU A 846 -8.93 -17.23 -17.15
CA GLU A 846 -8.55 -16.71 -15.83
C GLU A 846 -9.64 -17.03 -14.79
N ALA A 847 -10.90 -16.70 -15.08
CA ALA A 847 -12.02 -17.00 -14.18
C ALA A 847 -12.22 -18.51 -13.88
N ILE A 848 -11.75 -19.40 -14.76
CA ILE A 848 -11.83 -20.86 -14.58
C ILE A 848 -10.57 -21.43 -13.91
N GLY A 849 -9.48 -20.66 -13.83
CA GLY A 849 -8.19 -21.08 -13.29
C GLY A 849 -7.37 -21.97 -14.23
N ASP A 850 -7.51 -21.82 -15.56
CA ASP A 850 -6.72 -22.59 -16.53
C ASP A 850 -5.48 -21.84 -17.03
N ASN A 851 -4.35 -22.02 -16.33
CA ASN A 851 -3.09 -21.33 -16.62
C ASN A 851 -2.57 -21.57 -18.05
N LEU A 852 -2.82 -22.74 -18.64
CA LEU A 852 -2.39 -23.04 -20.00
C LEU A 852 -3.25 -22.29 -21.04
N GLY A 853 -4.57 -22.27 -20.84
CA GLY A 853 -5.51 -21.49 -21.65
C GLY A 853 -5.22 -19.99 -21.57
N ILE A 854 -4.91 -19.47 -20.36
CA ILE A 854 -4.47 -18.08 -20.16
C ILE A 854 -3.24 -17.78 -20.99
N ARG A 855 -2.17 -18.57 -20.83
CA ARG A 855 -0.90 -18.36 -21.56
C ARG A 855 -1.10 -18.33 -23.07
N THR A 856 -1.70 -19.39 -23.62
CA THR A 856 -1.84 -19.52 -25.08
C THR A 856 -2.71 -18.42 -25.68
N THR A 857 -3.75 -18.01 -24.97
CA THR A 857 -4.67 -16.95 -25.43
C THR A 857 -4.07 -15.55 -25.22
N ALA A 858 -3.28 -15.34 -24.16
CA ALA A 858 -2.55 -14.10 -23.91
C ALA A 858 -1.46 -13.86 -24.97
N PHE A 859 -0.80 -14.93 -25.45
CA PHE A 859 0.08 -14.85 -26.62
C PHE A 859 -0.65 -14.37 -27.87
N SER A 860 -1.81 -14.96 -28.20
CA SER A 860 -2.62 -14.48 -29.32
C SER A 860 -3.05 -13.02 -29.13
N PHE A 861 -3.44 -12.64 -27.91
CA PHE A 861 -3.80 -11.26 -27.58
C PHE A 861 -2.67 -10.27 -27.85
N GLN A 862 -1.45 -10.53 -27.35
CA GLN A 862 -0.31 -9.63 -27.58
C GLN A 862 0.07 -9.53 -29.07
N GLU A 863 0.00 -10.62 -29.83
CA GLU A 863 0.36 -10.60 -31.25
C GLU A 863 -0.62 -9.72 -32.04
N TRP A 864 -1.92 -9.84 -31.74
CA TRP A 864 -2.92 -8.94 -32.32
C TRP A 864 -2.76 -7.50 -31.84
N ALA A 865 -2.33 -7.28 -30.60
CA ALA A 865 -2.03 -5.95 -30.07
C ALA A 865 -0.89 -5.28 -30.85
N LYS A 866 0.24 -5.97 -31.09
CA LYS A 866 1.39 -5.49 -31.88
C LYS A 866 1.04 -5.15 -33.33
N MET A 867 -0.08 -5.66 -33.84
CA MET A 867 -0.54 -5.35 -35.19
C MET A 867 -1.39 -4.07 -35.24
N ILE A 868 -1.86 -3.56 -34.10
CA ILE A 868 -2.72 -2.37 -34.02
C ILE A 868 -1.96 -1.12 -34.46
N HIS A 869 -0.70 -0.97 -34.06
CA HIS A 869 0.15 0.11 -34.56
C HIS A 869 1.14 -0.43 -35.61
N SER A 870 1.51 0.43 -36.57
CA SER A 870 2.44 0.05 -37.64
C SER A 870 3.84 0.54 -37.30
N ALA A 871 4.81 -0.37 -37.24
CA ALA A 871 6.21 -0.06 -37.01
C ALA A 871 6.69 1.07 -37.94
N GLY A 872 7.30 2.12 -37.35
CA GLY A 872 7.81 3.26 -38.14
C GLY A 872 6.86 4.45 -38.27
N THR A 873 5.60 4.33 -37.83
CA THR A 873 4.61 5.44 -37.88
C THR A 873 4.54 6.19 -36.55
N VAL A 874 4.24 7.48 -36.58
CA VAL A 874 3.96 8.34 -35.40
C VAL A 874 2.45 8.44 -35.20
N ASP A 875 1.76 7.29 -35.10
CA ASP A 875 0.33 7.26 -34.73
C ASP A 875 0.22 7.06 -33.22
N ASP A 876 0.25 8.17 -32.49
CA ASP A 876 0.32 8.18 -31.03
C ASP A 876 -0.88 7.47 -30.38
N LYS A 877 -2.09 7.54 -30.97
CA LYS A 877 -3.29 6.90 -30.40
C LYS A 877 -3.23 5.39 -30.51
N LEU A 878 -2.74 4.87 -31.64
CA LEU A 878 -2.60 3.43 -31.83
C LEU A 878 -1.43 2.88 -31.01
N ALA A 879 -0.32 3.62 -30.90
CA ALA A 879 0.80 3.25 -30.06
C ALA A 879 0.42 3.19 -28.57
N ILE A 880 -0.36 4.15 -28.08
CA ILE A 880 -0.92 4.12 -26.71
C ILE A 880 -1.79 2.89 -26.51
N LYS A 881 -2.69 2.58 -27.45
CA LYS A 881 -3.55 1.39 -27.35
C LYS A 881 -2.75 0.09 -27.38
N GLU A 882 -1.75 -0.02 -28.25
CA GLU A 882 -0.86 -1.17 -28.30
C GLU A 882 -0.15 -1.36 -26.96
N CYS A 883 0.45 -0.29 -26.41
CA CYS A 883 1.08 -0.32 -25.10
C CYS A 883 0.12 -0.83 -24.01
N VAL A 884 -1.09 -0.25 -23.90
CA VAL A 884 -2.10 -0.68 -22.91
C VAL A 884 -2.47 -2.16 -23.06
N TYR A 885 -2.58 -2.69 -24.27
CA TYR A 885 -2.88 -4.10 -24.49
C TYR A 885 -1.69 -5.01 -24.16
N LEU A 886 -0.45 -4.59 -24.45
CA LEU A 886 0.75 -5.32 -24.03
C LEU A 886 0.86 -5.38 -22.51
N LEU A 887 0.61 -4.28 -21.80
CA LEU A 887 0.61 -4.27 -20.33
C LEU A 887 -0.41 -5.26 -19.76
N ARG A 888 -1.63 -5.31 -20.31
CA ARG A 888 -2.64 -6.30 -19.88
C ARG A 888 -2.22 -7.74 -20.20
N ALA A 889 -1.64 -7.98 -21.38
CA ALA A 889 -1.15 -9.30 -21.75
C ALA A 889 -0.05 -9.79 -20.80
N ALA A 890 0.87 -8.91 -20.41
CA ALA A 890 1.90 -9.21 -19.41
C ALA A 890 1.27 -9.58 -18.06
N LEU A 891 0.30 -8.80 -17.56
CA LEU A 891 -0.39 -9.09 -16.30
C LEU A 891 -1.11 -10.45 -16.30
N TYR A 892 -1.75 -10.83 -17.41
CA TYR A 892 -2.35 -12.17 -17.51
C TYR A 892 -1.31 -13.30 -17.50
N LEU A 893 -0.16 -13.10 -18.15
CA LEU A 893 0.92 -14.08 -18.16
C LEU A 893 1.54 -14.26 -16.77
N ASP A 894 1.76 -13.15 -16.08
CA ASP A 894 2.34 -13.12 -14.74
C ASP A 894 1.47 -13.86 -13.72
N ARG A 895 0.17 -13.52 -13.66
CA ARG A 895 -0.82 -14.21 -12.80
C ARG A 895 -0.98 -15.71 -13.10
N ALA A 896 -0.68 -16.13 -14.33
CA ALA A 896 -0.70 -17.55 -14.71
C ALA A 896 0.62 -18.29 -14.42
N GLY A 897 1.58 -17.63 -13.75
CA GLY A 897 2.89 -18.19 -13.37
C GLY A 897 3.97 -18.11 -14.46
N TYR A 898 3.76 -17.31 -15.52
CA TYR A 898 4.71 -17.18 -16.64
C TYR A 898 5.49 -15.86 -16.59
N HIS A 899 6.13 -15.61 -15.44
CA HIS A 899 6.80 -14.36 -15.11
C HIS A 899 7.81 -13.89 -16.18
N ALA A 900 8.72 -14.77 -16.63
CA ALA A 900 9.72 -14.42 -17.66
C ALA A 900 9.07 -13.96 -18.98
N GLU A 901 7.94 -14.57 -19.38
CA GLU A 901 7.21 -14.21 -20.59
C GLU A 901 6.47 -12.89 -20.43
N ALA A 902 5.95 -12.61 -19.23
CA ALA A 902 5.37 -11.31 -18.89
C ALA A 902 6.41 -10.19 -19.03
N VAL A 903 7.62 -10.39 -18.51
CA VAL A 903 8.74 -9.45 -18.60
C VAL A 903 9.14 -9.16 -20.05
N ASP A 904 9.16 -10.18 -20.92
CA ASP A 904 9.44 -9.99 -22.35
C ASP A 904 8.38 -9.11 -23.04
N VAL A 905 7.11 -9.28 -22.69
CA VAL A 905 6.01 -8.44 -23.17
C VAL A 905 6.15 -7.00 -22.64
N LEU A 906 6.54 -6.81 -21.38
CA LEU A 906 6.80 -5.49 -20.80
C LEU A 906 7.98 -4.78 -21.44
N ASN A 907 9.04 -5.49 -21.81
CA ASN A 907 10.15 -4.94 -22.58
C ASN A 907 9.67 -4.40 -23.93
N SER A 908 8.75 -5.13 -24.61
CA SER A 908 8.12 -4.66 -25.85
C SER A 908 7.30 -3.38 -25.63
N ALA A 909 6.54 -3.30 -24.52
CA ALA A 909 5.79 -2.09 -24.17
C ALA A 909 6.71 -0.91 -23.83
N LYS A 910 7.82 -1.14 -23.12
CA LYS A 910 8.86 -0.15 -22.81
C LYS A 910 9.45 0.46 -24.07
N GLU A 911 9.75 -0.34 -25.10
CA GLU A 911 10.30 0.16 -26.37
C GLU A 911 9.37 1.18 -27.06
N LEU A 912 8.05 1.04 -26.92
CA LEU A 912 7.06 2.01 -27.43
C LEU A 912 7.11 3.36 -26.70
N THR A 913 7.68 3.39 -25.49
CA THR A 913 7.75 4.59 -24.63
C THR A 913 9.12 5.27 -24.66
N VAL A 914 10.21 4.50 -24.75
CA VAL A 914 11.60 4.98 -24.68
C VAL A 914 12.19 5.25 -26.08
N GLY A 915 11.69 4.59 -27.13
CA GLY A 915 12.22 4.72 -28.50
C GLY A 915 11.68 5.94 -29.26
N ARG A 916 12.56 6.89 -29.61
CA ARG A 916 12.44 8.01 -30.59
C ARG A 916 12.41 9.43 -30.02
N VAL A 917 13.50 9.81 -29.35
CA VAL A 917 13.97 11.21 -29.32
C VAL A 917 15.21 11.30 -30.20
N GLU A 918 15.04 11.16 -31.52
CA GLU A 918 16.07 11.57 -32.47
C GLU A 918 15.59 12.84 -33.20
N ASN A 919 16.01 13.97 -32.64
CA ASN A 919 16.14 15.29 -33.27
C ASN A 919 14.88 16.10 -33.67
N ASN A 920 14.79 17.31 -33.10
CA ASN A 920 13.92 18.47 -33.37
C ASN A 920 12.51 18.48 -32.75
N ILE A 921 12.45 18.98 -31.51
CA ILE A 921 11.20 19.28 -30.77
C ILE A 921 10.65 20.66 -31.22
N THR A 922 9.40 20.67 -31.68
CA THR A 922 8.52 21.81 -31.98
C THR A 922 7.39 21.92 -30.94
N VAL A 923 6.59 23.00 -30.98
CA VAL A 923 5.46 23.21 -30.03
C VAL A 923 4.36 22.11 -30.12
N TYR A 924 4.30 21.35 -31.23
CA TYR A 924 3.41 20.19 -31.37
C TYR A 924 3.85 18.97 -30.52
N ASP A 925 5.10 18.94 -30.03
CA ASP A 925 5.66 17.84 -29.26
C ASP A 925 5.27 17.86 -27.77
N ILE A 926 4.71 18.95 -27.24
CA ILE A 926 4.36 19.08 -25.82
C ILE A 926 3.17 18.18 -25.41
N VAL A 927 2.20 17.97 -26.31
CA VAL A 927 1.09 17.03 -26.07
C VAL A 927 1.57 15.58 -26.20
N ILE A 928 2.48 15.34 -27.16
CA ILE A 928 3.11 14.04 -27.42
C ILE A 928 3.95 13.60 -26.20
N LEU A 929 4.66 14.53 -25.55
CA LEU A 929 5.43 14.26 -24.33
C LEU A 929 4.55 13.86 -23.14
N LYS A 930 3.35 14.45 -22.97
CA LYS A 930 2.44 14.12 -21.87
C LYS A 930 1.85 12.72 -21.98
N ASP A 931 1.40 12.33 -23.16
CA ASP A 931 0.82 10.99 -23.38
C ASP A 931 1.92 9.90 -23.30
N ARG A 932 3.16 10.23 -23.72
CA ARG A 932 4.31 9.33 -23.54
C ARG A 932 4.71 9.15 -22.08
N LEU A 933 4.70 10.21 -21.28
CA LEU A 933 4.93 10.11 -19.84
C LEU A 933 3.88 9.21 -19.19
N ALA A 934 2.59 9.37 -19.53
CA ALA A 934 1.52 8.52 -18.98
C ALA A 934 1.73 7.02 -19.29
N ASN A 935 2.17 6.68 -20.51
CA ASN A 935 2.53 5.30 -20.86
C ASN A 935 3.77 4.83 -20.11
N CYS A 936 4.81 5.66 -20.00
CA CYS A 936 6.02 5.33 -19.24
C CYS A 936 5.69 5.04 -17.76
N LEU A 937 4.86 5.88 -17.13
CA LEU A 937 4.36 5.64 -15.78
C LEU A 937 3.58 4.33 -15.68
N SER A 938 2.78 3.99 -16.69
CA SER A 938 2.04 2.71 -16.74
C SER A 938 2.98 1.51 -16.87
N VAL A 939 4.04 1.61 -17.67
CA VAL A 939 5.09 0.57 -17.78
C VAL A 939 5.84 0.41 -16.45
N ILE A 940 6.25 1.51 -15.81
CA ILE A 940 6.90 1.49 -14.49
C ILE A 940 6.00 0.82 -13.45
N SER A 941 4.73 1.21 -13.40
CA SER A 941 3.76 0.59 -12.50
C SER A 941 3.59 -0.90 -12.79
N THR A 942 3.60 -1.32 -14.06
CA THR A 942 3.41 -2.74 -14.40
C THR A 942 4.64 -3.57 -14.11
N TYR A 943 5.86 -3.05 -14.32
CA TYR A 943 7.08 -3.69 -13.83
C TYR A 943 7.03 -3.92 -12.32
N ALA A 944 6.58 -2.91 -11.56
CA ALA A 944 6.45 -3.04 -10.12
C ALA A 944 5.39 -4.08 -9.70
N VAL A 945 4.26 -4.17 -10.41
CA VAL A 945 3.22 -5.17 -10.14
C VAL A 945 3.71 -6.59 -10.40
N VAL A 946 4.58 -6.81 -11.39
CA VAL A 946 5.19 -8.11 -11.64
C VAL A 946 6.48 -8.32 -10.82
N HIS A 947 6.68 -7.59 -9.72
CA HIS A 947 7.86 -7.70 -8.84
C HIS A 947 9.23 -7.35 -9.47
N GLU A 948 9.25 -6.67 -10.62
CA GLU A 948 10.46 -6.22 -11.31
C GLU A 948 10.86 -4.79 -10.91
N TYR A 949 11.02 -4.58 -9.61
CA TYR A 949 11.19 -3.24 -9.04
C TYR A 949 12.48 -2.54 -9.44
N GLU A 950 13.57 -3.28 -9.65
CA GLU A 950 14.85 -2.71 -10.09
C GLU A 950 14.72 -2.12 -11.50
N LYS A 951 14.06 -2.85 -12.42
CA LYS A 951 13.77 -2.36 -13.78
C LYS A 951 12.84 -1.16 -13.76
N ALA A 952 11.84 -1.16 -12.87
CA ALA A 952 10.94 -0.03 -12.68
C ALA A 952 11.69 1.21 -12.18
N LEU A 953 12.59 1.05 -11.20
CA LEU A 953 13.41 2.13 -10.65
C LEU A 953 14.43 2.64 -11.67
N GLU A 954 15.09 1.76 -12.42
CA GLU A 954 16.02 2.14 -13.50
C GLU A 954 15.29 3.02 -14.54
N LEU A 955 14.09 2.61 -14.96
CA LEU A 955 13.28 3.38 -15.90
C LEU A 955 12.83 4.72 -15.30
N ALA A 956 12.40 4.76 -14.04
CA ALA A 956 12.04 6.00 -13.36
C ALA A 956 13.21 6.99 -13.28
N LEU A 957 14.40 6.51 -12.89
CA LEU A 957 15.62 7.32 -12.78
C LEU A 957 16.17 7.77 -14.13
N SER A 958 15.86 7.05 -15.21
CA SER A 958 16.25 7.43 -16.59
C SER A 958 15.54 8.68 -17.11
N LEU A 959 14.47 9.14 -16.45
CA LEU A 959 13.73 10.34 -16.86
C LEU A 959 14.58 11.61 -16.63
N GLU A 960 14.61 12.47 -17.65
CA GLU A 960 15.47 13.66 -17.71
C GLU A 960 15.05 14.74 -16.70
N PHE A 961 13.74 15.04 -16.63
CA PHE A 961 13.21 16.11 -15.81
C PHE A 961 12.88 15.65 -14.38
N THR A 962 13.32 16.41 -13.38
CA THR A 962 13.06 16.13 -11.96
C THR A 962 11.58 15.94 -11.65
N THR A 963 10.69 16.74 -12.23
CA THR A 963 9.24 16.62 -12.01
C THR A 963 8.69 15.28 -12.51
N GLU A 964 9.11 14.83 -13.69
CA GLU A 964 8.67 13.57 -14.29
C GLU A 964 9.26 12.37 -13.53
N ARG A 965 10.54 12.46 -13.16
CA ARG A 965 11.21 11.49 -12.27
C ARG A 965 10.48 11.37 -10.93
N ASN A 966 10.14 12.48 -10.29
CA ASN A 966 9.43 12.44 -9.02
C ASN A 966 8.01 11.84 -9.17
N GLN A 967 7.31 12.09 -10.29
CA GLN A 967 6.03 11.43 -10.60
C GLN A 967 6.21 9.92 -10.83
N ALA A 968 7.29 9.50 -11.47
CA ALA A 968 7.63 8.09 -11.66
C ALA A 968 7.98 7.39 -10.35
N ILE A 969 8.79 8.02 -9.50
CA ILE A 969 9.09 7.54 -8.14
C ILE A 969 7.80 7.44 -7.32
N GLN A 970 6.90 8.42 -7.43
CA GLN A 970 5.58 8.37 -6.79
C GLN A 970 4.76 7.16 -7.26
N THR A 971 4.76 6.90 -8.56
CA THR A 971 4.02 5.79 -9.17
C THR A 971 4.58 4.45 -8.70
N LEU A 972 5.91 4.31 -8.70
CA LEU A 972 6.60 3.12 -8.21
C LEU A 972 6.33 2.88 -6.71
N ALA A 973 6.46 3.93 -5.87
CA ALA A 973 6.22 3.82 -4.44
C ALA A 973 4.76 3.44 -4.13
N LYS A 974 3.78 3.95 -4.90
CA LYS A 974 2.38 3.51 -4.79
C LYS A 974 2.20 2.05 -5.21
N ALA A 975 2.85 1.61 -6.28
CA ALA A 975 2.78 0.22 -6.71
C ALA A 975 3.36 -0.76 -5.67
N TYR A 976 4.42 -0.38 -4.96
CA TYR A 976 4.89 -1.12 -3.77
C TYR A 976 3.79 -1.21 -2.70
N ILE A 977 3.22 -0.07 -2.31
CA ILE A 977 2.21 -0.02 -1.22
C ILE A 977 0.94 -0.79 -1.58
N ASP A 978 0.52 -0.73 -2.84
CA ASP A 978 -0.70 -1.35 -3.35
C ASP A 978 -0.44 -2.83 -3.77
N ARG A 979 0.71 -3.43 -3.41
CA ARG A 979 0.97 -4.86 -3.62
C ARG A 979 -0.11 -5.69 -2.92
N ASP A 980 -0.71 -6.58 -3.70
CA ASP A 980 -1.75 -7.51 -3.26
C ASP A 980 -1.64 -8.77 -4.11
N ASP A 981 -1.03 -9.79 -3.52
CA ASP A 981 -0.79 -11.09 -4.16
C ASP A 981 -2.08 -11.94 -4.19
N PHE A 982 -3.13 -11.52 -3.46
CA PHE A 982 -4.45 -12.18 -3.42
C PHE A 982 -5.61 -11.23 -3.80
N PRO A 983 -5.61 -10.61 -5.00
CA PRO A 983 -6.54 -9.53 -5.35
C PRO A 983 -8.02 -9.93 -5.37
N ASP A 984 -8.33 -11.23 -5.43
CA ASP A 984 -9.68 -11.77 -5.42
C ASP A 984 -10.27 -11.96 -4.02
N THR A 985 -9.46 -11.78 -2.96
CA THR A 985 -9.91 -11.89 -1.57
C THR A 985 -9.19 -10.87 -0.68
N TRP A 986 -9.93 -10.24 0.23
CA TRP A 986 -9.32 -9.29 1.16
C TRP A 986 -8.69 -9.98 2.39
N VAL A 987 -8.83 -11.31 2.48
CA VAL A 987 -8.45 -12.14 3.63
C VAL A 987 -6.94 -12.27 3.78
N ALA A 988 -6.17 -12.10 2.71
CA ALA A 988 -4.72 -12.03 2.71
C ALA A 988 -4.27 -11.07 1.61
N SER A 989 -2.98 -10.73 1.56
CA SER A 989 -2.45 -9.86 0.51
C SER A 989 -0.97 -10.07 0.19
N ILE A 990 -0.25 -10.88 0.97
CA ILE A 990 1.19 -11.08 0.82
C ILE A 990 1.45 -12.58 0.69
N ASP A 991 2.20 -12.92 -0.36
CA ASP A 991 2.77 -14.24 -0.69
C ASP A 991 4.21 -13.97 -1.13
N SER A 992 5.18 -14.22 -0.26
CA SER A 992 6.56 -13.80 -0.46
C SER A 992 7.31 -14.65 -1.51
N ASP A 993 7.01 -15.94 -1.60
CA ASP A 993 7.68 -16.88 -2.53
C ASP A 993 6.84 -17.17 -3.81
N GLY A 994 5.57 -16.78 -3.82
CA GLY A 994 4.66 -16.88 -4.95
C GLY A 994 4.05 -18.27 -5.14
N ASP A 995 4.02 -19.11 -4.11
CA ASP A 995 3.49 -20.47 -4.18
C ASP A 995 1.94 -20.54 -4.10
N GLY A 996 1.29 -19.40 -3.84
CA GLY A 996 -0.16 -19.24 -3.71
C GLY A 996 -0.68 -19.44 -2.28
N MET A 997 0.19 -19.59 -1.29
CA MET A 997 -0.15 -19.64 0.14
C MET A 997 0.20 -18.30 0.80
N PRO A 998 -0.72 -17.69 1.58
CA PRO A 998 -0.42 -16.42 2.23
C PRO A 998 0.55 -16.56 3.40
N ASP A 999 1.55 -15.69 3.45
CA ASP A 999 2.46 -15.54 4.60
C ASP A 999 1.67 -15.32 5.90
N PHE A 1000 0.61 -14.52 5.83
CA PHE A 1000 -0.30 -14.24 6.95
C PHE A 1000 -1.69 -13.78 6.46
N PHE A 1001 -2.69 -14.00 7.29
CA PHE A 1001 -4.04 -13.48 7.08
C PHE A 1001 -4.19 -12.04 7.58
N ASN A 1002 -5.07 -11.29 6.92
CA ASN A 1002 -5.47 -9.96 7.31
C ASN A 1002 -5.98 -9.96 8.76
N PRO A 1003 -5.46 -9.08 9.65
CA PRO A 1003 -5.84 -9.07 11.07
C PRO A 1003 -7.33 -8.76 11.31
N LEU A 1004 -8.02 -8.24 10.29
CA LEU A 1004 -9.45 -7.96 10.34
C LEU A 1004 -10.33 -9.10 9.83
N ALA A 1005 -9.76 -10.13 9.19
CA ALA A 1005 -10.50 -11.28 8.69
C ALA A 1005 -10.99 -12.18 9.84
N SER A 1006 -12.28 -12.50 9.83
CA SER A 1006 -12.86 -13.47 10.77
C SER A 1006 -12.46 -14.91 10.43
N ALA A 1007 -12.55 -15.81 11.40
CA ALA A 1007 -12.28 -17.23 11.17
C ALA A 1007 -13.22 -17.82 10.11
N GLU A 1008 -14.47 -17.35 10.05
CA GLU A 1008 -15.43 -17.74 9.03
C GLU A 1008 -15.03 -17.25 7.63
N GLU A 1009 -14.49 -16.04 7.49
CA GLU A 1009 -14.01 -15.49 6.22
C GLU A 1009 -12.75 -16.20 5.73
N ILE A 1010 -11.82 -16.50 6.64
CA ILE A 1010 -10.63 -17.32 6.34
C ILE A 1010 -11.06 -18.69 5.83
N ALA A 1011 -11.94 -19.38 6.54
CA ALA A 1011 -12.45 -20.69 6.11
C ALA A 1011 -13.20 -20.63 4.77
N ALA A 1012 -13.96 -19.56 4.52
CA ALA A 1012 -14.68 -19.37 3.26
C ALA A 1012 -13.77 -19.05 2.08
N SER A 1013 -12.58 -18.48 2.34
CA SER A 1013 -11.60 -18.18 1.29
C SER A 1013 -10.93 -19.43 0.71
N GLY A 1014 -10.84 -20.50 1.51
CA GLY A 1014 -10.12 -21.73 1.12
C GLY A 1014 -8.59 -21.62 1.19
N LEU A 1015 -8.04 -20.45 1.54
CA LEU A 1015 -6.61 -20.24 1.73
C LEU A 1015 -6.12 -20.93 3.01
N ILE A 1016 -4.87 -21.39 2.96
CA ILE A 1016 -4.16 -22.01 4.08
C ILE A 1016 -2.90 -21.17 4.30
N MET A 1017 -2.64 -20.78 5.55
CA MET A 1017 -1.44 -20.02 5.88
C MET A 1017 -0.19 -20.83 5.53
N ASP A 1018 0.79 -20.14 4.98
CA ASP A 1018 2.05 -20.74 4.62
C ASP A 1018 2.88 -21.11 5.87
N ASP A 1019 3.54 -22.26 5.82
CA ASP A 1019 4.43 -22.76 6.86
C ASP A 1019 5.92 -22.51 6.51
N ASP A 1020 6.25 -22.04 5.29
CA ASP A 1020 7.61 -21.81 4.74
C ASP A 1020 7.63 -20.56 3.84
N SER A 1021 7.53 -19.37 4.45
CA SER A 1021 7.19 -18.12 3.74
C SER A 1021 8.19 -17.60 2.71
N ASP A 1022 9.42 -18.11 2.67
CA ASP A 1022 10.39 -17.79 1.62
C ASP A 1022 10.69 -18.96 0.68
N GLY A 1023 10.02 -20.10 0.90
CA GLY A 1023 10.09 -21.29 0.08
C GLY A 1023 11.48 -21.95 0.06
N ASP A 1024 12.34 -21.68 1.05
CA ASP A 1024 13.71 -22.20 1.10
C ASP A 1024 13.76 -23.70 1.49
N GLY A 1025 12.66 -24.20 2.06
CA GLY A 1025 12.47 -25.58 2.52
C GLY A 1025 12.59 -25.76 4.03
N ILE A 1026 12.73 -24.68 4.81
CA ILE A 1026 12.82 -24.67 6.27
C ILE A 1026 11.54 -24.03 6.83
N PRO A 1027 10.72 -24.76 7.61
CA PRO A 1027 9.48 -24.20 8.13
C PRO A 1027 9.71 -22.99 9.06
N ASP A 1028 8.88 -21.95 9.01
CA ASP A 1028 9.01 -20.69 9.79
C ASP A 1028 9.06 -20.88 11.31
N SER A 1029 8.62 -22.05 11.80
CA SER A 1029 8.71 -22.43 13.21
C SER A 1029 10.13 -22.85 13.65
N GLU A 1030 10.98 -23.19 12.68
CA GLU A 1030 12.37 -23.61 12.83
C GLU A 1030 13.33 -22.70 12.06
N ASP A 1031 12.83 -21.92 11.11
CA ASP A 1031 13.62 -21.00 10.31
C ASP A 1031 13.88 -19.68 11.06
N PHE A 1032 15.16 -19.34 11.15
CA PHE A 1032 15.60 -18.09 11.74
C PHE A 1032 15.56 -16.94 10.74
N ARG A 1033 15.32 -17.16 9.44
CA ARG A 1033 15.19 -16.09 8.45
C ARG A 1033 13.96 -16.30 7.56
N PRO A 1034 12.74 -16.37 8.14
CA PRO A 1034 11.50 -16.87 7.48
C PRO A 1034 10.96 -15.99 6.35
N LEU A 1035 11.73 -15.01 5.87
CA LEU A 1035 11.40 -14.10 4.77
C LEU A 1035 12.64 -13.87 3.88
N PHE A 1036 13.64 -14.75 3.91
CA PHE A 1036 14.89 -14.60 3.18
C PHE A 1036 15.40 -15.96 2.67
N ASP A 1037 15.19 -16.23 1.38
CA ASP A 1037 15.62 -17.47 0.72
C ASP A 1037 17.14 -17.68 0.82
N ASP A 1038 17.54 -18.67 1.63
CA ASP A 1038 18.93 -19.01 1.88
C ASP A 1038 19.69 -19.67 0.72
N ARG A 1039 19.00 -19.94 -0.40
CA ARG A 1039 19.59 -20.57 -1.58
C ARG A 1039 20.13 -19.56 -2.59
N LEU A 1040 19.78 -18.29 -2.46
CA LEU A 1040 20.20 -17.17 -3.32
C LEU A 1040 21.50 -16.53 -2.82
#